data_AF-A0A225W8C3-F1
#
_entry.id   AF-A0A225W8C3-F1
#
_cell.length_a   1.000
_cell.length_b   1.000
_cell.length_c   1.000
_cell.angle_alpha   90.00
_cell.angle_beta   90.00
_cell.angle_gamma   90.00
#
_symmetry.space_group_name_H-M   'P 1'
#
loop_
_entity.id
_entity.type
_entity.pdbx_description
1 polymer ?
#
loop_
_entity_poly.entity_id
_entity_poly.type
_entity_poly.pdbx_seq_one_letter_code
_entity_poly.pdbx_strand_id
1 'polypeptide(L)'
;MPRDLRTLVATSFDVFMRAQQTPQLGAFGVARASREYREALKTCIFALEDRVETQAVNAAEEGEFLDLLKVSLAIWHLCELLLLRRGARGADKSLAYDLALWLQEHYCSTLLEKTESESERLKKQQKPEQDAAFWTTIQSMVMTGNGPNAWSLLATHSSYKSLVSRAIMSVTATSTKSSFQAVQKLLLTMPGRAEDDGAEWKHWNDTCQYLLNTDGFVKSNAGLTTLLEIMAAKEDVLKTHASTWYELMMAMLFLDEPKTNAHRYEYLMANCFRVYNSDETSMGNFDCIVLAIMQYDIQSAVQDIIALGFSWMAAHLVDLLQKSNTLVADELLPQTDCTLRERFLLQYAMEIGASSSMWQFAVRYYEYCPKFGAIAIRSALTREPLQTDYKTERLLSYCHGKQILAETQKHITIQRAQECKAKKAYASALHWMLRGNHLDQVDALCDDILLECDDTNSLTPLHEAVQFMEAHTELARPQKLAWLVWYREFQLVLDDLESLRQQLKTDEFLEDKRAGLESKVRFVSMEAAKRLGCLFSSTEAPKVLRSEVLQQAERLLKESPTVFGSRHLYSLMAYLQQLDRSFDHQQFYSSGSNKQLKDRIESLISRNLAEAMLQEATASGRSVDLPSRQVTSALVAQQQYLIADETFTPMED
;
A
#
# COMPACT_ATOMS: atom_id res chain seq x y z
N MET A 1 -9.79 4.67 -0.90
CA MET A 1 -9.55 4.32 0.51
C MET A 1 -9.34 5.60 1.33
N PRO A 2 -10.24 5.90 2.29
CA PRO A 2 -10.15 7.02 3.22
C PRO A 2 -8.84 7.05 4.04
N ARG A 3 -8.49 8.24 4.57
CA ARG A 3 -7.27 8.43 5.38
C ARG A 3 -7.28 7.58 6.64
N ASP A 4 -8.42 7.47 7.33
CA ASP A 4 -8.51 6.76 8.62
C ASP A 4 -8.28 5.27 8.45
N LEU A 5 -8.82 4.68 7.36
CA LEU A 5 -8.52 3.30 7.01
C LEU A 5 -7.04 3.09 6.69
N ARG A 6 -6.35 4.06 6.08
CA ARG A 6 -4.89 3.92 5.84
C ARG A 6 -4.13 3.92 7.15
N THR A 7 -4.54 4.74 8.11
CA THR A 7 -4.00 4.73 9.47
C THR A 7 -4.26 3.39 10.15
N LEU A 8 -5.48 2.84 10.06
CA LEU A 8 -5.81 1.51 10.57
C LEU A 8 -4.93 0.43 9.96
N VAL A 9 -4.73 0.43 8.64
CA VAL A 9 -3.86 -0.54 7.96
C VAL A 9 -2.42 -0.42 8.43
N ALA A 10 -1.89 0.81 8.58
CA ALA A 10 -0.53 1.03 9.04
C ALA A 10 -0.32 0.55 10.49
N THR A 11 -1.21 0.93 11.42
CA THR A 11 -1.11 0.51 12.83
C THR A 11 -1.31 -1.00 12.98
N SER A 12 -2.26 -1.59 12.25
CA SER A 12 -2.50 -3.04 12.24
C SER A 12 -1.31 -3.80 11.66
N PHE A 13 -0.67 -3.25 10.63
CA PHE A 13 0.53 -3.83 10.04
C PHE A 13 1.70 -3.85 11.04
N ASP A 14 1.89 -2.79 11.83
CA ASP A 14 2.93 -2.75 12.85
C ASP A 14 2.70 -3.80 13.97
N VAL A 15 1.43 -4.04 14.34
CA VAL A 15 1.06 -5.13 15.27
C VAL A 15 1.36 -6.48 14.62
N PHE A 16 0.96 -6.66 13.35
CA PHE A 16 1.16 -7.91 12.61
C PHE A 16 2.64 -8.25 12.49
N MET A 17 3.48 -7.31 12.05
CA MET A 17 4.92 -7.52 11.89
C MET A 17 5.61 -7.88 13.20
N ARG A 18 5.22 -7.24 14.32
CA ARG A 18 5.72 -7.62 15.65
C ARG A 18 5.28 -9.03 16.04
N ALA A 19 4.03 -9.39 15.75
CA ALA A 19 3.53 -10.75 16.00
C ALA A 19 4.27 -11.81 15.16
N GLN A 20 4.77 -11.46 13.97
CA GLN A 20 5.54 -12.40 13.14
C GLN A 20 6.98 -12.67 13.62
N GLN A 21 7.56 -11.78 14.44
CA GLN A 21 8.92 -12.00 14.97
C GLN A 21 9.00 -13.21 15.91
N THR A 22 7.87 -13.61 16.50
CA THR A 22 7.80 -14.77 17.41
C THR A 22 6.87 -15.82 16.80
N PRO A 23 7.34 -17.05 16.51
CA PRO A 23 6.52 -18.08 15.88
C PRO A 23 5.35 -18.53 16.77
N GLN A 24 5.53 -18.52 18.10
CA GLN A 24 4.47 -18.77 19.07
C GLN A 24 4.40 -17.60 20.06
N LEU A 25 3.31 -16.84 20.03
CA LEU A 25 3.08 -15.86 21.09
C LEU A 25 2.56 -16.57 22.33
N GLY A 26 3.18 -16.31 23.47
CA GLY A 26 2.57 -16.65 24.76
C GLY A 26 1.21 -15.97 24.90
N ALA A 27 0.34 -16.50 25.76
CA ALA A 27 -1.03 -16.00 25.95
C ALA A 27 -1.11 -14.48 26.22
N PHE A 28 -0.15 -13.95 26.99
CA PHE A 28 -0.05 -12.50 27.22
C PHE A 28 0.24 -11.71 25.95
N GLY A 29 1.11 -12.24 25.08
CA GLY A 29 1.44 -11.61 23.80
C GLY A 29 0.25 -11.60 22.84
N VAL A 30 -0.51 -12.70 22.78
CA VAL A 30 -1.76 -12.78 21.97
C VAL A 30 -2.79 -11.79 22.48
N ALA A 31 -3.05 -11.76 23.80
CA ALA A 31 -4.01 -10.84 24.40
C ALA A 31 -3.61 -9.37 24.17
N ARG A 32 -2.31 -9.05 24.30
CA ARG A 32 -1.78 -7.72 23.99
C ARG A 32 -2.00 -7.35 22.53
N ALA A 33 -1.65 -8.23 21.59
CA ALA A 33 -1.84 -7.97 20.17
C ALA A 33 -3.33 -7.77 19.82
N SER A 34 -4.22 -8.62 20.36
CA SER A 34 -5.68 -8.47 20.19
C SER A 34 -6.16 -7.11 20.66
N ARG A 35 -5.73 -6.68 21.85
CA ARG A 35 -6.10 -5.37 22.39
C ARG A 35 -5.57 -4.24 21.52
N GLU A 36 -4.34 -4.32 21.03
CA GLU A 36 -3.77 -3.31 20.13
C GLU A 36 -4.56 -3.20 18.81
N TYR A 37 -5.02 -4.33 18.23
CA TYR A 37 -5.93 -4.31 17.07
C TYR A 37 -7.28 -3.68 17.41
N ARG A 38 -7.86 -4.04 18.55
CA ARG A 38 -9.14 -3.47 19.01
C ARG A 38 -9.06 -1.95 19.20
N GLU A 39 -8.00 -1.46 19.84
CA GLU A 39 -7.81 -0.02 20.04
C GLU A 39 -7.56 0.72 18.71
N ALA A 40 -6.84 0.11 17.77
CA ALA A 40 -6.67 0.67 16.42
C ALA A 40 -8.03 0.81 15.70
N LEU A 41 -8.90 -0.21 15.81
CA LEU A 41 -10.24 -0.18 15.25
C LEU A 41 -11.13 0.87 15.94
N LYS A 42 -11.11 0.96 17.28
CA LYS A 42 -11.82 2.02 18.04
C LYS A 42 -11.38 3.41 17.61
N THR A 43 -10.08 3.63 17.48
CA THR A 43 -9.52 4.92 17.04
C THR A 43 -10.00 5.28 15.63
N CYS A 44 -10.07 4.29 14.73
CA CYS A 44 -10.61 4.49 13.38
C CYS A 44 -12.11 4.82 13.41
N ILE A 45 -12.91 4.12 14.24
CA ILE A 45 -14.35 4.36 14.41
C ILE A 45 -14.59 5.77 14.92
N PHE A 46 -13.93 6.19 16.01
CA PHE A 46 -14.08 7.53 16.57
C PHE A 46 -13.70 8.65 15.58
N ALA A 47 -12.63 8.45 14.81
CA ALA A 47 -12.23 9.41 13.79
C ALA A 47 -13.26 9.52 12.64
N LEU A 48 -13.93 8.42 12.30
CA LEU A 48 -14.99 8.40 11.30
C LEU A 48 -16.29 9.02 11.84
N GLU A 49 -16.65 8.76 13.10
CA GLU A 49 -17.79 9.38 13.78
C GLU A 49 -17.68 10.90 13.80
N ASP A 50 -16.56 11.43 14.28
CA ASP A 50 -16.28 12.88 14.30
C ASP A 50 -16.37 13.50 12.90
N ARG A 51 -15.92 12.77 11.87
CA ARG A 51 -16.04 13.24 10.49
C ARG A 51 -17.48 13.23 9.99
N VAL A 52 -18.25 12.18 10.25
CA VAL A 52 -19.66 12.08 9.83
C VAL A 52 -20.50 13.17 10.50
N GLU A 53 -20.23 13.47 11.77
CA GLU A 53 -20.89 14.57 12.49
C GLU A 53 -20.54 15.96 11.90
N THR A 54 -19.32 16.14 11.40
CA THR A 54 -18.84 17.43 10.88
C THR A 54 -19.09 17.64 9.38
N GLN A 55 -19.25 16.58 8.57
CA GLN A 55 -19.39 16.65 7.11
C GLN A 55 -20.69 15.99 6.64
N ALA A 56 -21.65 16.81 6.19
CA ALA A 56 -22.98 16.35 5.75
C ALA A 56 -23.01 15.71 4.33
N VAL A 57 -21.93 15.79 3.57
CA VAL A 57 -21.89 15.30 2.18
C VAL A 57 -21.45 13.83 2.21
N ASN A 58 -22.38 12.90 1.96
CA ASN A 58 -22.23 11.42 2.01
C ASN A 58 -22.43 10.74 3.38
N ALA A 59 -23.11 11.40 4.33
CA ALA A 59 -23.34 10.85 5.67
C ALA A 59 -24.06 9.47 5.69
N ALA A 60 -24.88 9.14 4.69
CA ALA A 60 -25.59 7.86 4.63
C ALA A 60 -24.67 6.67 4.33
N GLU A 61 -23.86 6.75 3.26
CA GLU A 61 -22.91 5.68 2.89
C GLU A 61 -21.79 5.54 3.93
N GLU A 62 -21.29 6.67 4.45
CA GLU A 62 -20.29 6.64 5.54
C GLU A 62 -20.90 6.09 6.85
N GLY A 63 -22.19 6.31 7.09
CA GLY A 63 -22.93 5.76 8.22
C GLY A 63 -23.06 4.24 8.16
N GLU A 64 -23.49 3.68 7.02
CA GLU A 64 -23.56 2.22 6.84
C GLU A 64 -22.18 1.56 7.02
N PHE A 65 -21.13 2.17 6.49
CA PHE A 65 -19.76 1.68 6.67
C PHE A 65 -19.27 1.80 8.13
N LEU A 66 -19.66 2.86 8.83
CA LEU A 66 -19.36 3.02 10.25
C LEU A 66 -20.05 1.96 11.10
N ASP A 67 -21.32 1.67 10.85
CA ASP A 67 -22.07 0.60 11.53
C ASP A 67 -21.41 -0.75 11.29
N LEU A 68 -20.95 -0.98 10.06
CA LEU A 68 -20.17 -2.16 9.69
C LEU A 68 -18.86 -2.24 10.53
N LEU A 69 -18.10 -1.16 10.69
CA LEU A 69 -16.91 -1.16 11.55
C LEU A 69 -17.24 -1.43 13.04
N LYS A 70 -18.36 -0.90 13.54
CA LYS A 70 -18.85 -1.18 14.92
C LYS A 70 -19.19 -2.66 15.10
N VAL A 71 -19.85 -3.28 14.12
CA VAL A 71 -20.10 -4.73 14.09
C VAL A 71 -18.78 -5.50 14.13
N SER A 72 -17.79 -5.11 13.34
CA SER A 72 -16.44 -5.71 13.40
C SER A 72 -15.79 -5.57 14.77
N LEU A 73 -15.93 -4.41 15.42
CA LEU A 73 -15.40 -4.18 16.76
C LEU A 73 -16.04 -5.11 17.78
N ALA A 74 -17.37 -5.27 17.71
CA ALA A 74 -18.11 -6.17 18.58
C ALA A 74 -17.65 -7.61 18.41
N ILE A 75 -17.56 -8.10 17.16
CA ILE A 75 -17.09 -9.46 16.84
C ILE A 75 -15.66 -9.66 17.34
N TRP A 76 -14.74 -8.72 17.08
CA TRP A 76 -13.36 -8.82 17.54
C TRP A 76 -13.26 -8.90 19.06
N HIS A 77 -14.01 -8.04 19.77
CA HIS A 77 -14.02 -8.03 21.23
C HIS A 77 -14.56 -9.36 21.79
N LEU A 78 -15.59 -9.95 21.17
CA LEU A 78 -16.11 -11.26 21.58
C LEU A 78 -15.08 -12.38 21.38
N CYS A 79 -14.40 -12.40 20.22
CA CYS A 79 -13.31 -13.33 19.96
C CYS A 79 -12.16 -13.19 20.97
N GLU A 80 -11.84 -11.96 21.39
CA GLU A 80 -10.86 -11.72 22.44
C GLU A 80 -11.25 -12.37 23.76
N LEU A 81 -12.52 -12.19 24.17
CA LEU A 81 -13.06 -12.74 25.42
C LEU A 81 -13.13 -14.27 25.42
N LEU A 82 -13.60 -14.90 24.33
CA LEU A 82 -13.90 -16.33 24.30
C LEU A 82 -12.79 -17.20 23.72
N LEU A 83 -12.04 -16.70 22.73
CA LEU A 83 -11.09 -17.50 21.93
C LEU A 83 -9.62 -17.19 22.22
N LEU A 84 -9.29 -15.93 22.53
CA LEU A 84 -7.89 -15.48 22.70
C LEU A 84 -7.44 -15.35 24.16
N ARG A 85 -8.37 -15.17 25.10
CA ARG A 85 -8.09 -15.12 26.55
C ARG A 85 -7.95 -16.55 27.13
N ARG A 86 -6.77 -16.86 27.69
CA ARG A 86 -6.44 -18.20 28.25
C ARG A 86 -7.39 -18.68 29.36
N GLY A 87 -8.06 -17.76 30.05
CA GLY A 87 -9.04 -18.07 31.12
C GLY A 87 -10.40 -18.59 30.63
N ALA A 88 -10.72 -18.43 29.34
CA ALA A 88 -12.06 -18.74 28.82
C ALA A 88 -12.40 -20.25 28.80
N ARG A 89 -11.40 -21.13 28.93
CA ARG A 89 -11.57 -22.60 28.85
C ARG A 89 -11.93 -23.29 30.17
N GLY A 90 -12.28 -22.52 31.21
CA GLY A 90 -12.92 -23.03 32.41
C GLY A 90 -12.24 -22.52 33.69
N ALA A 91 -13.05 -21.90 34.54
CA ALA A 91 -12.75 -21.30 35.85
C ALA A 91 -12.61 -19.76 35.90
N ASP A 92 -12.75 -19.03 34.79
CA ASP A 92 -12.83 -17.57 34.84
C ASP A 92 -14.24 -17.12 35.25
N LYS A 93 -14.39 -16.75 36.53
CA LYS A 93 -15.66 -16.26 37.09
C LYS A 93 -16.05 -14.87 36.57
N SER A 94 -15.09 -14.09 36.04
CA SER A 94 -15.38 -12.76 35.49
C SER A 94 -16.00 -12.82 34.10
N LEU A 95 -15.91 -13.96 33.41
CA LEU A 95 -16.31 -14.07 32.01
C LEU A 95 -17.81 -13.75 31.80
N ALA A 96 -18.67 -14.10 32.76
CA ALA A 96 -20.09 -13.79 32.69
C ALA A 96 -20.32 -12.27 32.68
N TYR A 97 -19.62 -11.56 33.56
CA TYR A 97 -19.70 -10.11 33.69
C TYR A 97 -19.01 -9.40 32.50
N ASP A 98 -17.86 -9.91 32.04
CA ASP A 98 -17.18 -9.39 30.86
C ASP A 98 -18.07 -9.51 29.60
N LEU A 99 -18.81 -10.61 29.46
CA LEU A 99 -19.78 -10.80 28.38
C LEU A 99 -21.00 -9.89 28.54
N ALA A 100 -21.47 -9.66 29.76
CA ALA A 100 -22.56 -8.73 30.02
C ALA A 100 -22.16 -7.28 29.68
N LEU A 101 -20.95 -6.87 30.03
CA LEU A 101 -20.36 -5.58 29.66
C LEU A 101 -20.19 -5.46 28.13
N TRP A 102 -19.84 -6.56 27.45
CA TRP A 102 -19.80 -6.60 26.00
C TRP A 102 -21.19 -6.37 25.38
N LEU A 103 -22.24 -7.03 25.86
CA LEU A 103 -23.62 -6.78 25.42
C LEU A 103 -24.03 -5.33 25.69
N GLN A 104 -23.63 -4.79 26.84
CA GLN A 104 -23.89 -3.41 27.21
C GLN A 104 -23.27 -2.41 26.22
N GLU A 105 -22.00 -2.63 25.84
CA GLU A 105 -21.25 -1.79 24.90
C GLU A 105 -21.79 -1.88 23.46
N HIS A 106 -22.09 -3.08 22.96
CA HIS A 106 -22.34 -3.32 21.53
C HIS A 106 -23.81 -3.42 21.14
N TYR A 107 -24.71 -3.82 22.05
CA TYR A 107 -26.16 -3.94 21.76
C TYR A 107 -27.00 -2.85 22.44
N CYS A 108 -26.56 -2.34 23.59
CA CYS A 108 -27.46 -1.62 24.51
C CYS A 108 -27.28 -0.12 24.56
N SER A 109 -26.40 0.48 23.75
CA SER A 109 -26.16 1.93 23.75
C SER A 109 -27.47 2.75 23.72
N THR A 110 -28.35 2.45 22.77
CA THR A 110 -29.64 3.14 22.63
C THR A 110 -30.62 2.89 23.78
N LEU A 111 -30.58 1.69 24.38
CA LEU A 111 -31.41 1.36 25.54
C LEU A 111 -30.93 2.14 26.77
N LEU A 112 -29.61 2.19 26.98
CA LEU A 112 -29.00 2.88 28.12
C LEU A 112 -29.23 4.39 28.05
N GLU A 113 -29.06 5.00 26.88
CA GLU A 113 -29.33 6.43 26.67
C GLU A 113 -30.80 6.79 26.96
N LYS A 114 -31.74 5.97 26.47
CA LYS A 114 -33.17 6.14 26.76
C LYS A 114 -33.45 6.04 28.25
N THR A 115 -32.96 4.99 28.90
CA THR A 115 -33.16 4.73 30.33
C THR A 115 -32.53 5.82 31.20
N GLU A 116 -31.37 6.36 30.81
CA GLU A 116 -30.73 7.50 31.48
C GLU A 116 -31.53 8.79 31.33
N SER A 117 -31.96 9.12 30.11
CA SER A 117 -32.78 10.32 29.85
C SER A 117 -34.11 10.31 30.61
N GLU A 118 -34.77 9.15 30.69
CA GLU A 118 -36.00 8.95 31.45
C GLU A 118 -35.75 9.07 32.96
N SER A 119 -34.62 8.53 33.45
CA SER A 119 -34.23 8.69 34.85
C SER A 119 -34.02 10.16 35.24
N GLU A 120 -33.36 10.94 34.39
CA GLU A 120 -33.20 12.38 34.61
C GLU A 120 -34.53 13.13 34.61
N ARG A 121 -35.44 12.77 33.70
CA ARG A 121 -36.80 13.33 33.63
C ARG A 121 -37.57 13.03 34.92
N LEU A 122 -37.53 11.78 35.40
CA LEU A 122 -38.24 11.33 36.59
C LEU A 122 -37.69 11.96 37.88
N LYS A 123 -36.36 12.11 38.01
CA LYS A 123 -35.74 12.74 39.20
C LYS A 123 -36.21 14.17 39.46
N LYS A 124 -36.66 14.88 38.42
CA LYS A 124 -37.20 16.26 38.51
C LYS A 124 -38.63 16.31 39.07
N GLN A 125 -39.34 15.19 39.14
CA GLN A 125 -40.71 15.12 39.65
C GLN A 125 -40.76 15.07 41.19
N GLN A 126 -41.86 15.55 41.76
CA GLN A 126 -42.07 15.54 43.22
C GLN A 126 -42.46 14.16 43.76
N LYS A 127 -43.24 13.39 42.99
CA LYS A 127 -43.69 12.02 43.31
C LYS A 127 -43.44 11.10 42.11
N PRO A 128 -42.19 10.77 41.81
CA PRO A 128 -41.83 10.02 40.62
C PRO A 128 -42.45 8.61 40.61
N GLU A 129 -42.72 8.02 41.78
CA GLU A 129 -43.29 6.67 41.90
C GLU A 129 -44.72 6.51 41.34
N GLN A 130 -45.39 7.63 41.01
CA GLN A 130 -46.72 7.63 40.40
C GLN A 130 -46.66 7.57 38.86
N ASP A 131 -45.52 7.86 38.26
CA ASP A 131 -45.29 7.75 36.83
C ASP A 131 -45.16 6.26 36.46
N ALA A 132 -45.85 5.83 35.40
CA ALA A 132 -45.82 4.44 34.95
C ALA A 132 -44.40 4.00 34.54
N ALA A 133 -43.56 4.94 34.09
CA ALA A 133 -42.19 4.67 33.68
C ALA A 133 -41.22 4.50 34.88
N PHE A 134 -41.61 4.86 36.10
CA PHE A 134 -40.67 4.87 37.24
C PHE A 134 -40.11 3.50 37.57
N TRP A 135 -40.99 2.53 37.79
CA TRP A 135 -40.55 1.17 38.15
C TRP A 135 -39.88 0.48 36.97
N THR A 136 -40.41 0.62 35.75
CA THR A 136 -39.81 0.03 34.56
C THR A 136 -38.39 0.56 34.29
N THR A 137 -38.15 1.86 34.52
CA THR A 137 -36.81 2.47 34.40
C THR A 137 -35.84 1.90 35.43
N ILE A 138 -36.25 1.78 36.71
CA ILE A 138 -35.40 1.18 37.76
C ILE A 138 -35.09 -0.29 37.44
N GLN A 139 -36.10 -1.04 37.00
CA GLN A 139 -35.97 -2.45 36.64
C GLN A 139 -35.01 -2.64 35.46
N SER A 140 -35.14 -1.83 34.40
CA SER A 140 -34.23 -1.84 33.26
C SER A 140 -32.79 -1.47 33.67
N MET A 141 -32.61 -0.48 34.56
CA MET A 141 -31.29 -0.16 35.12
C MET A 141 -30.66 -1.34 35.88
N VAL A 142 -31.45 -2.11 36.63
CA VAL A 142 -30.95 -3.31 37.31
C VAL A 142 -30.62 -4.43 36.33
N MET A 143 -31.49 -4.70 35.35
CA MET A 143 -31.27 -5.73 34.33
C MET A 143 -30.04 -5.44 33.45
N THR A 144 -29.70 -4.16 33.27
CA THR A 144 -28.50 -3.70 32.55
C THR A 144 -27.26 -3.57 33.44
N GLY A 145 -27.32 -4.00 34.70
CA GLY A 145 -26.17 -4.01 35.63
C GLY A 145 -25.85 -2.68 36.32
N ASN A 146 -26.70 -1.65 36.17
CA ASN A 146 -26.46 -0.32 36.74
C ASN A 146 -27.22 -0.07 38.07
N GLY A 147 -26.79 -0.78 39.10
CA GLY A 147 -27.35 -0.66 40.46
C GLY A 147 -27.23 0.73 41.10
N PRO A 148 -26.10 1.45 40.96
CA PRO A 148 -25.96 2.80 41.49
C PRO A 148 -26.96 3.81 40.89
N ASN A 149 -27.21 3.77 39.58
CA ASN A 149 -28.18 4.65 38.95
C ASN A 149 -29.62 4.26 39.30
N ALA A 150 -29.90 2.95 39.41
CA ALA A 150 -31.18 2.45 39.91
C ALA A 150 -31.46 2.98 41.34
N TRP A 151 -30.47 2.94 42.23
CA TRP A 151 -30.59 3.53 43.57
C TRP A 151 -30.75 5.04 43.52
N SER A 152 -29.98 5.74 42.68
CA SER A 152 -30.09 7.20 42.53
C SER A 152 -31.51 7.64 42.19
N LEU A 153 -32.21 6.89 41.33
CA LEU A 153 -33.62 7.13 41.02
C LEU A 153 -34.53 6.68 42.17
N LEU A 154 -34.34 5.49 42.75
CA LEU A 154 -35.17 4.97 43.86
C LEU A 154 -35.10 5.87 45.10
N ALA A 155 -33.96 6.48 45.40
CA ALA A 155 -33.77 7.43 46.49
C ALA A 155 -34.64 8.69 46.35
N THR A 156 -35.20 8.95 45.16
CA THR A 156 -36.14 10.07 44.95
C THR A 156 -37.58 9.75 45.34
N HIS A 157 -37.88 8.49 45.68
CA HIS A 157 -39.21 8.04 46.11
C HIS A 157 -39.72 8.85 47.30
N SER A 158 -40.97 9.30 47.24
CA SER A 158 -41.55 10.23 48.22
C SER A 158 -41.51 9.70 49.66
N SER A 159 -41.82 8.42 49.87
CA SER A 159 -41.69 7.74 51.17
C SER A 159 -40.28 7.84 51.74
N TYR A 160 -39.24 7.55 50.96
CA TYR A 160 -37.85 7.66 51.42
C TYR A 160 -37.44 9.12 51.68
N LYS A 161 -37.73 10.04 50.76
CA LYS A 161 -37.48 11.48 50.94
C LYS A 161 -38.11 12.02 52.22
N SER A 162 -39.34 11.60 52.54
CA SER A 162 -40.03 12.02 53.75
C SER A 162 -39.38 11.50 55.03
N LEU A 163 -38.82 10.29 55.00
CA LEU A 163 -38.13 9.65 56.12
C LEU A 163 -36.72 10.19 56.35
N VAL A 164 -36.08 10.70 55.29
CA VAL A 164 -34.75 11.33 55.37
C VAL A 164 -34.87 12.80 55.82
N SER A 165 -35.84 13.54 55.29
CA SER A 165 -36.06 14.97 55.63
C SER A 165 -36.68 15.18 57.00
N ARG A 166 -37.46 14.22 57.50
CA ARG A 166 -38.20 14.32 58.75
C ARG A 166 -37.67 13.26 59.70
N ALA A 167 -37.06 13.66 60.81
CA ALA A 167 -36.60 12.77 61.88
C ALA A 167 -37.79 12.18 62.67
N ILE A 168 -38.70 11.50 61.98
CA ILE A 168 -39.89 10.89 62.58
C ILE A 168 -39.47 9.57 63.21
N MET A 169 -39.45 9.52 64.54
CA MET A 169 -39.15 8.32 65.32
C MET A 169 -40.41 7.48 65.58
N SER A 170 -41.08 6.99 64.52
CA SER A 170 -42.08 5.93 64.65
C SER A 170 -41.49 4.56 64.28
N VAL A 171 -41.94 3.49 64.92
CA VAL A 171 -41.48 2.11 64.65
C VAL A 171 -41.64 1.76 63.17
N THR A 172 -42.75 2.19 62.55
CA THR A 172 -43.02 2.01 61.12
C THR A 172 -42.09 2.82 60.22
N ALA A 173 -41.72 4.04 60.61
CA ALA A 173 -40.76 4.87 59.89
C ALA A 173 -39.35 4.27 59.95
N THR A 174 -38.96 3.70 61.10
CA THR A 174 -37.69 3.00 61.26
C THR A 174 -37.62 1.75 60.40
N SER A 175 -38.67 0.91 60.39
CA SER A 175 -38.70 -0.29 59.56
C SER A 175 -38.66 0.02 58.07
N THR A 176 -39.44 1.00 57.60
CA THR A 176 -39.41 1.41 56.19
C THR A 176 -38.04 1.97 55.78
N LYS A 177 -37.42 2.77 56.64
CA LYS A 177 -36.06 3.29 56.39
C LYS A 177 -35.03 2.16 56.32
N SER A 178 -35.11 1.16 57.21
CA SER A 178 -34.22 0.00 57.15
C SER A 178 -34.43 -0.82 55.88
N SER A 179 -35.67 -1.00 55.41
CA SER A 179 -35.95 -1.69 54.14
C SER A 179 -35.31 -0.97 52.96
N PHE A 180 -35.45 0.36 52.86
CA PHE A 180 -34.79 1.15 51.83
C PHE A 180 -33.26 1.09 51.93
N GLN A 181 -32.69 1.11 53.12
CA GLN A 181 -31.24 0.97 53.34
C GLN A 181 -30.72 -0.42 52.96
N ALA A 182 -31.50 -1.48 53.21
CA ALA A 182 -31.17 -2.83 52.79
C ALA A 182 -31.18 -2.96 51.26
N VAL A 183 -32.21 -2.43 50.60
CA VAL A 183 -32.29 -2.36 49.13
C VAL A 183 -31.16 -1.49 48.56
N GLN A 184 -30.84 -0.36 49.18
CA GLN A 184 -29.68 0.46 48.82
C GLN A 184 -28.39 -0.35 48.83
N LYS A 185 -28.13 -1.09 49.91
CA LYS A 185 -26.92 -1.90 50.03
C LYS A 185 -26.86 -2.91 48.89
N LEU A 186 -27.95 -3.65 48.66
CA LEU A 186 -28.02 -4.65 47.58
C LEU A 186 -27.79 -4.06 46.19
N LEU A 187 -28.36 -2.88 45.89
CA LEU A 187 -28.16 -2.20 44.61
C LEU A 187 -26.72 -1.70 44.44
N LEU A 188 -26.08 -1.22 45.50
CA LEU A 188 -24.70 -0.73 45.44
C LEU A 188 -23.66 -1.85 45.40
N THR A 189 -23.97 -3.01 45.96
CA THR A 189 -23.12 -4.22 45.95
C THR A 189 -23.61 -5.25 44.94
N MET A 190 -24.24 -4.82 43.84
CA MET A 190 -24.65 -5.77 42.80
C MET A 190 -23.43 -6.47 42.20
N PRO A 191 -23.51 -7.80 41.98
CA PRO A 191 -22.47 -8.55 41.29
C PRO A 191 -22.24 -7.98 39.88
N GLY A 192 -20.98 -7.89 39.45
CA GLY A 192 -20.65 -7.37 38.12
C GLY A 192 -19.43 -6.46 38.03
N ARG A 193 -18.75 -6.16 39.14
CA ARG A 193 -17.46 -5.46 39.12
C ARG A 193 -16.32 -6.48 39.12
N ALA A 194 -15.31 -6.24 38.29
CA ALA A 194 -14.17 -7.13 38.09
C ALA A 194 -13.31 -7.37 39.35
N GLU A 195 -13.56 -6.64 40.44
CA GLU A 195 -12.82 -6.73 41.71
C GLU A 195 -13.51 -7.63 42.76
N ASP A 196 -14.74 -8.10 42.51
CA ASP A 196 -15.52 -8.83 43.52
C ASP A 196 -15.28 -10.35 43.45
N ASP A 197 -14.81 -10.91 44.58
CA ASP A 197 -14.54 -12.33 44.73
C ASP A 197 -15.86 -13.11 44.82
N GLY A 198 -16.01 -14.21 44.07
CA GLY A 198 -17.31 -14.90 43.87
C GLY A 198 -18.00 -15.45 45.14
N ALA A 199 -17.39 -15.33 46.33
CA ALA A 199 -18.04 -15.56 47.61
C ALA A 199 -19.15 -14.52 47.92
N GLU A 200 -19.11 -13.36 47.27
CA GLU A 200 -20.04 -12.25 47.51
C GLU A 200 -21.40 -12.46 46.84
N TRP A 201 -21.48 -13.12 45.66
CA TRP A 201 -22.76 -13.32 44.95
C TRP A 201 -23.75 -14.13 45.78
N LYS A 202 -23.31 -15.26 46.36
CA LYS A 202 -24.21 -16.12 47.13
C LYS A 202 -24.79 -15.39 48.34
N HIS A 203 -23.95 -14.66 49.07
CA HIS A 203 -24.39 -13.86 50.21
C HIS A 203 -25.37 -12.75 49.80
N TRP A 204 -25.09 -12.11 48.66
CA TRP A 204 -25.96 -11.10 48.07
C TRP A 204 -27.34 -11.68 47.70
N ASN A 205 -27.37 -12.81 46.98
CA ASN A 205 -28.60 -13.49 46.59
C ASN A 205 -29.39 -14.00 47.80
N ASP A 206 -28.73 -14.61 48.79
CA ASP A 206 -29.35 -15.03 50.05
C ASP A 206 -30.01 -13.83 50.76
N THR A 207 -29.39 -12.65 50.70
CA THR A 207 -29.95 -11.42 51.27
C THR A 207 -31.16 -10.92 50.47
N CYS A 208 -31.14 -10.98 49.14
CA CYS A 208 -32.31 -10.69 48.29
C CYS A 208 -33.49 -11.60 48.65
N GLN A 209 -33.25 -12.91 48.75
CA GLN A 209 -34.28 -13.88 49.11
C GLN A 209 -34.80 -13.68 50.54
N TYR A 210 -33.91 -13.34 51.49
CA TYR A 210 -34.29 -13.05 52.86
C TYR A 210 -35.23 -11.84 52.94
N LEU A 211 -34.93 -10.75 52.25
CA LEU A 211 -35.79 -9.55 52.24
C LEU A 211 -37.15 -9.82 51.59
N LEU A 212 -37.17 -10.55 50.45
CA LEU A 212 -38.42 -10.96 49.81
C LEU A 212 -39.33 -11.77 50.74
N ASN A 213 -38.75 -12.63 51.58
CA ASN A 213 -39.50 -13.53 52.44
C ASN A 213 -39.87 -12.95 53.80
N THR A 214 -39.10 -12.03 54.36
CA THR A 214 -39.26 -11.55 55.74
C THR A 214 -39.73 -10.10 55.87
N ASP A 215 -39.42 -9.23 54.90
CA ASP A 215 -39.69 -7.80 55.03
C ASP A 215 -41.15 -7.46 54.64
N GLY A 216 -41.92 -6.99 55.62
CA GLY A 216 -43.34 -6.67 55.41
C GLY A 216 -43.57 -5.43 54.54
N PHE A 217 -42.63 -4.47 54.52
CA PHE A 217 -42.76 -3.27 53.71
C PHE A 217 -42.51 -3.58 52.23
N VAL A 218 -41.48 -4.38 51.94
CA VAL A 218 -41.20 -4.90 50.59
C VAL A 218 -42.43 -5.59 50.03
N LYS A 219 -43.01 -6.55 50.77
CA LYS A 219 -44.20 -7.30 50.32
C LYS A 219 -45.42 -6.43 50.08
N SER A 220 -45.55 -5.30 50.80
CA SER A 220 -46.66 -4.37 50.63
C SER A 220 -46.52 -3.46 49.41
N ASN A 221 -45.30 -3.30 48.88
CA ASN A 221 -45.00 -2.47 47.73
C ASN A 221 -44.69 -3.36 46.52
N ALA A 222 -45.64 -3.44 45.58
CA ALA A 222 -45.49 -4.26 44.38
C ALA A 222 -44.21 -3.95 43.59
N GLY A 223 -43.85 -2.67 43.46
CA GLY A 223 -42.64 -2.27 42.75
C GLY A 223 -41.34 -2.75 43.40
N LEU A 224 -41.24 -2.65 44.74
CA LEU A 224 -40.09 -3.17 45.49
C LEU A 224 -40.03 -4.69 45.49
N THR A 225 -41.19 -5.36 45.54
CA THR A 225 -41.27 -6.82 45.41
C THR A 225 -40.74 -7.24 44.04
N THR A 226 -41.27 -6.69 42.95
CA THR A 226 -40.82 -7.01 41.59
C THR A 226 -39.34 -6.69 41.39
N LEU A 227 -38.84 -5.57 41.93
CA LEU A 227 -37.42 -5.21 41.87
C LEU A 227 -36.53 -6.27 42.52
N LEU A 228 -36.88 -6.74 43.73
CA LEU A 228 -36.11 -7.78 44.40
C LEU A 228 -36.28 -9.15 43.73
N GLU A 229 -37.42 -9.43 43.10
CA GLU A 229 -37.63 -10.64 42.30
C GLU A 229 -36.75 -10.67 41.05
N ILE A 230 -36.54 -9.52 40.41
CA ILE A 230 -35.56 -9.34 39.33
C ILE A 230 -34.14 -9.55 39.85
N MET A 231 -33.77 -8.91 40.96
CA MET A 231 -32.44 -9.08 41.57
C MET A 231 -32.17 -10.53 41.99
N ALA A 232 -33.18 -11.27 42.44
CA ALA A 232 -33.09 -12.71 42.73
C ALA A 232 -33.11 -13.60 41.47
N ALA A 233 -33.05 -13.01 40.27
CA ALA A 233 -33.04 -13.68 38.97
C ALA A 233 -34.19 -14.68 38.75
N LYS A 234 -35.42 -14.35 39.18
CA LYS A 234 -36.59 -15.20 38.89
C LYS A 234 -36.90 -15.21 37.39
N GLU A 235 -36.77 -16.37 36.76
CA GLU A 235 -36.85 -16.54 35.30
C GLU A 235 -38.14 -15.96 34.68
N ASP A 236 -39.31 -16.25 35.25
CA ASP A 236 -40.60 -15.76 34.73
C ASP A 236 -40.73 -14.24 34.80
N VAL A 237 -40.18 -13.64 35.87
CA VAL A 237 -40.20 -12.19 36.09
C VAL A 237 -39.26 -11.51 35.11
N LEU A 238 -38.05 -12.04 34.93
CA LEU A 238 -37.09 -11.51 33.96
C LEU A 238 -37.65 -11.50 32.54
N LYS A 239 -38.27 -12.60 32.09
CA LYS A 239 -38.91 -12.69 30.76
C LYS A 239 -40.04 -11.69 30.56
N THR A 240 -40.81 -11.41 31.62
CA THR A 240 -41.95 -10.49 31.55
C THR A 240 -41.50 -9.03 31.47
N HIS A 241 -40.39 -8.68 32.13
CA HIS A 241 -39.93 -7.30 32.26
C HIS A 241 -38.85 -6.89 31.25
N ALA A 242 -38.10 -7.84 30.67
CA ALA A 242 -37.15 -7.54 29.62
C ALA A 242 -37.86 -7.22 28.30
N SER A 243 -37.37 -6.19 27.61
CA SER A 243 -37.91 -5.69 26.34
C SER A 243 -37.30 -6.38 25.12
N THR A 244 -36.10 -6.95 25.28
CA THR A 244 -35.30 -7.55 24.21
C THR A 244 -34.55 -8.78 24.70
N TRP A 245 -34.11 -9.64 23.77
CA TRP A 245 -33.39 -10.86 24.12
C TRP A 245 -32.04 -10.56 24.79
N TYR A 246 -31.36 -9.48 24.39
CA TYR A 246 -30.07 -9.09 24.96
C TYR A 246 -30.22 -8.43 26.34
N GLU A 247 -31.32 -7.72 26.62
CA GLU A 247 -31.63 -7.23 27.98
C GLU A 247 -31.89 -8.40 28.93
N LEU A 248 -32.64 -9.41 28.48
CA LEU A 248 -32.83 -10.65 29.24
C LEU A 248 -31.50 -11.38 29.46
N MET A 249 -30.66 -11.49 28.43
CA MET A 249 -29.36 -12.15 28.54
C MET A 249 -28.43 -11.42 29.52
N MET A 250 -28.35 -10.09 29.47
CA MET A 250 -27.57 -9.31 30.45
C MET A 250 -28.07 -9.51 31.88
N ALA A 251 -29.40 -9.48 32.10
CA ALA A 251 -29.97 -9.71 33.41
C ALA A 251 -29.56 -11.09 33.96
N MET A 252 -29.61 -12.12 33.11
CA MET A 252 -29.15 -13.46 33.46
C MET A 252 -27.63 -13.52 33.72
N LEU A 253 -26.81 -12.74 33.00
CA LEU A 253 -25.36 -12.73 33.21
C LEU A 253 -24.93 -12.00 34.48
N PHE A 254 -25.63 -10.91 34.87
CA PHE A 254 -25.33 -10.13 36.07
C PHE A 254 -25.94 -10.72 37.34
N LEU A 255 -27.18 -11.20 37.27
CA LEU A 255 -28.00 -11.48 38.46
C LEU A 255 -28.06 -12.98 38.79
N ASP A 256 -28.02 -13.86 37.79
CA ASP A 256 -28.00 -15.32 38.01
C ASP A 256 -26.63 -15.81 38.47
N GLU A 257 -26.53 -17.09 38.86
CA GLU A 257 -25.27 -17.70 39.26
C GLU A 257 -24.26 -17.62 38.10
N PRO A 258 -23.07 -17.01 38.31
CA PRO A 258 -22.10 -16.79 37.24
C PRO A 258 -21.60 -18.13 36.69
N LYS A 259 -21.94 -18.39 35.42
CA LYS A 259 -21.56 -19.61 34.71
C LYS A 259 -20.07 -19.56 34.39
N THR A 260 -19.26 -20.46 34.93
CA THR A 260 -17.80 -20.47 34.70
C THR A 260 -17.36 -21.17 33.40
N ASN A 261 -18.29 -21.79 32.69
CA ASN A 261 -18.02 -22.59 31.48
C ASN A 261 -18.57 -21.90 30.24
N ALA A 262 -17.70 -21.56 29.30
CA ALA A 262 -18.04 -20.77 28.12
C ALA A 262 -19.14 -21.40 27.22
N HIS A 263 -19.12 -22.72 27.02
CA HIS A 263 -20.16 -23.42 26.24
C HIS A 263 -21.58 -23.27 26.79
N ARG A 264 -21.75 -22.86 28.07
CA ARG A 264 -23.09 -22.60 28.62
C ARG A 264 -23.69 -21.28 28.14
N TYR A 265 -22.88 -20.37 27.58
CA TYR A 265 -23.37 -19.08 27.07
C TYR A 265 -24.09 -19.20 25.75
N GLU A 266 -23.69 -20.14 24.88
CA GLU A 266 -24.45 -20.49 23.68
C GLU A 266 -25.90 -20.84 24.05
N TYR A 267 -26.07 -21.79 24.96
CA TYR A 267 -27.41 -22.24 25.38
C TYR A 267 -28.20 -21.11 26.04
N LEU A 268 -27.52 -20.23 26.79
CA LEU A 268 -28.15 -19.04 27.37
C LEU A 268 -28.66 -18.10 26.27
N MET A 269 -27.80 -17.74 25.30
CA MET A 269 -28.15 -16.87 24.19
C MET A 269 -29.30 -17.45 23.37
N ALA A 270 -29.23 -18.72 22.98
CA ALA A 270 -30.27 -19.38 22.20
C ALA A 270 -31.62 -19.41 22.93
N ASN A 271 -31.62 -19.62 24.26
CA ASN A 271 -32.84 -19.56 25.06
C ASN A 271 -33.40 -18.14 25.15
N CYS A 272 -32.56 -17.13 25.40
CA CYS A 272 -33.00 -15.74 25.44
C CYS A 272 -33.55 -15.29 24.09
N PHE A 273 -32.89 -15.66 22.99
CA PHE A 273 -33.32 -15.33 21.64
C PHE A 273 -34.69 -15.92 21.30
N ARG A 274 -34.90 -17.22 21.60
CA ARG A 274 -36.17 -17.93 21.37
C ARG A 274 -37.37 -17.39 22.14
N VAL A 275 -37.15 -16.66 23.24
CA VAL A 275 -38.25 -16.03 23.99
C VAL A 275 -38.87 -14.87 23.20
N TYR A 276 -38.06 -14.14 22.42
CA TYR A 276 -38.51 -12.95 21.68
C TYR A 276 -38.64 -13.19 20.17
N ASN A 277 -38.12 -14.30 19.67
CA ASN A 277 -38.12 -14.63 18.25
C ASN A 277 -38.72 -16.02 18.03
N SER A 278 -39.75 -16.08 17.17
CA SER A 278 -40.53 -17.29 16.89
C SER A 278 -39.81 -18.27 15.94
N ASP A 279 -39.01 -17.74 15.02
CA ASP A 279 -38.35 -18.51 13.95
C ASP A 279 -36.83 -18.30 14.01
N GLU A 280 -36.05 -19.37 13.86
CA GLU A 280 -34.57 -19.30 13.79
C GLU A 280 -34.08 -18.46 12.60
N THR A 281 -34.91 -18.30 11.56
CA THR A 281 -34.62 -17.47 10.39
C THR A 281 -34.74 -15.96 10.62
N SER A 282 -35.19 -15.52 11.80
CA SER A 282 -35.24 -14.09 12.14
C SER A 282 -33.91 -13.54 12.67
N MET A 283 -32.91 -14.40 12.86
CA MET A 283 -31.59 -14.02 13.37
C MET A 283 -30.80 -13.24 12.30
N GLY A 284 -30.29 -12.05 12.66
CA GLY A 284 -29.47 -11.26 11.74
C GLY A 284 -28.10 -11.89 11.51
N ASN A 285 -27.44 -11.55 10.40
CA ASN A 285 -26.11 -12.11 10.06
C ASN A 285 -25.08 -11.91 11.18
N PHE A 286 -25.13 -10.76 11.88
CA PHE A 286 -24.27 -10.49 13.03
C PHE A 286 -24.54 -11.45 14.20
N ASP A 287 -25.81 -11.69 14.52
CA ASP A 287 -26.21 -12.59 15.60
C ASP A 287 -25.81 -14.04 15.31
N CYS A 288 -25.89 -14.46 14.04
CA CYS A 288 -25.40 -15.78 13.59
C CYS A 288 -23.89 -15.94 13.86
N ILE A 289 -23.09 -14.92 13.57
CA ILE A 289 -21.65 -14.93 13.85
C ILE A 289 -21.39 -14.99 15.36
N VAL A 290 -22.10 -14.18 16.14
CA VAL A 290 -21.98 -14.17 17.61
C VAL A 290 -22.30 -15.57 18.17
N LEU A 291 -23.36 -16.21 17.67
CA LEU A 291 -23.74 -17.56 18.07
C LEU A 291 -22.65 -18.59 17.71
N ALA A 292 -22.12 -18.54 16.48
CA ALA A 292 -21.03 -19.43 16.04
C ALA A 292 -19.77 -19.27 16.91
N ILE A 293 -19.43 -18.04 17.32
CA ILE A 293 -18.30 -17.78 18.22
C ILE A 293 -18.57 -18.37 19.62
N MET A 294 -19.80 -18.23 20.15
CA MET A 294 -20.18 -18.83 21.43
C MET A 294 -20.17 -20.37 21.39
N GLN A 295 -20.48 -20.96 20.22
CA GLN A 295 -20.38 -22.39 19.94
C GLN A 295 -18.95 -22.90 19.82
N TYR A 296 -17.95 -22.01 19.78
CA TYR A 296 -16.58 -22.33 19.39
C TYR A 296 -16.47 -22.93 17.97
N ASP A 297 -17.45 -22.69 17.10
CA ASP A 297 -17.37 -23.00 15.67
C ASP A 297 -16.62 -21.88 14.94
N ILE A 298 -15.29 -21.93 15.08
CA ILE A 298 -14.39 -20.93 14.50
C ILE A 298 -14.46 -20.94 12.97
N GLN A 299 -14.68 -22.11 12.36
CA GLN A 299 -14.68 -22.23 10.91
C GLN A 299 -15.86 -21.50 10.30
N SER A 300 -17.07 -21.72 10.81
CA SER A 300 -18.28 -21.02 10.35
C SER A 300 -18.19 -19.53 10.67
N ALA A 301 -17.79 -19.16 11.89
CA ALA A 301 -17.64 -17.76 12.29
C ALA A 301 -16.70 -16.98 11.36
N VAL A 302 -15.54 -17.54 11.01
CA VAL A 302 -14.57 -16.86 10.13
C VAL A 302 -15.05 -16.80 8.68
N GLN A 303 -15.81 -17.79 8.20
CA GLN A 303 -16.43 -17.73 6.87
C GLN A 303 -17.46 -16.62 6.78
N ASP A 304 -18.33 -16.50 7.79
CA ASP A 304 -19.37 -15.48 7.84
C ASP A 304 -18.79 -14.06 8.01
N ILE A 305 -17.71 -13.91 8.78
CA ILE A 305 -16.96 -12.64 8.89
C ILE A 305 -16.51 -12.13 7.51
N ILE A 306 -16.16 -13.03 6.60
CA ILE A 306 -15.72 -12.67 5.25
C ILE A 306 -16.89 -12.42 4.33
N ALA A 307 -17.98 -13.17 4.49
CA ALA A 307 -19.23 -12.88 3.79
C ALA A 307 -19.74 -11.48 4.11
N LEU A 308 -19.48 -10.96 5.33
CA LEU A 308 -19.74 -9.56 5.70
C LEU A 308 -18.77 -8.54 5.06
N GLY A 309 -17.70 -8.99 4.39
CA GLY A 309 -16.74 -8.13 3.71
C GLY A 309 -15.53 -7.69 4.57
N PHE A 310 -15.28 -8.33 5.71
CA PHE A 310 -14.17 -7.94 6.60
C PHE A 310 -12.91 -8.78 6.42
N SER A 311 -12.27 -8.64 5.26
CA SER A 311 -10.99 -9.30 5.00
C SER A 311 -9.91 -8.92 6.02
N TRP A 312 -9.89 -7.66 6.48
CA TRP A 312 -8.99 -7.18 7.54
C TRP A 312 -9.14 -7.99 8.82
N MET A 313 -10.38 -8.17 9.30
CA MET A 313 -10.62 -8.89 10.55
C MET A 313 -10.25 -10.35 10.39
N ALA A 314 -10.70 -10.99 9.31
CA ALA A 314 -10.41 -12.39 9.06
C ALA A 314 -8.90 -12.69 8.99
N ALA A 315 -8.14 -11.86 8.27
CA ALA A 315 -6.70 -12.05 8.10
C ALA A 315 -5.93 -11.97 9.43
N HIS A 316 -6.20 -10.95 10.24
CA HIS A 316 -5.49 -10.76 11.51
C HIS A 316 -6.00 -11.69 12.63
N LEU A 317 -7.31 -11.96 12.68
CA LEU A 317 -7.90 -12.85 13.67
C LEU A 317 -7.40 -14.29 13.48
N VAL A 318 -7.37 -14.80 12.25
CA VAL A 318 -6.88 -16.15 11.98
C VAL A 318 -5.39 -16.28 12.26
N ASP A 319 -4.59 -15.24 11.97
CA ASP A 319 -3.17 -15.23 12.35
C ASP A 319 -3.00 -15.34 13.88
N LEU A 320 -3.78 -14.59 14.66
CA LEU A 320 -3.76 -14.68 16.13
C LEU A 320 -4.28 -16.01 16.67
N LEU A 321 -5.37 -16.54 16.11
CA LEU A 321 -5.96 -17.83 16.51
C LEU A 321 -5.01 -19.00 16.23
N GLN A 322 -4.25 -18.94 15.13
CA GLN A 322 -3.19 -19.91 14.85
C GLN A 322 -2.04 -19.77 15.86
N LYS A 323 -1.62 -18.54 16.18
CA LYS A 323 -0.57 -18.25 17.17
C LYS A 323 -0.96 -18.61 18.60
N SER A 324 -2.25 -18.62 18.93
CA SER A 324 -2.78 -19.07 20.22
C SER A 324 -3.00 -20.58 20.32
N ASN A 325 -2.68 -21.35 19.25
CA ASN A 325 -2.98 -22.78 19.11
C ASN A 325 -4.48 -23.10 19.23
N THR A 326 -5.35 -22.14 18.90
CA THR A 326 -6.80 -22.36 18.82
C THR A 326 -7.17 -23.00 17.47
N LEU A 327 -6.44 -22.63 16.41
CA LEU A 327 -6.51 -23.25 15.09
C LEU A 327 -5.27 -24.11 14.82
N VAL A 328 -5.46 -25.23 14.10
CA VAL A 328 -4.35 -26.10 13.66
C VAL A 328 -3.66 -25.46 12.46
N ALA A 329 -2.34 -25.25 12.57
CA ALA A 329 -1.55 -24.48 11.59
C ALA A 329 -1.47 -25.11 10.19
N ASP A 330 -1.50 -26.45 10.10
CA ASP A 330 -1.19 -27.20 8.88
C ASP A 330 -2.43 -27.80 8.19
N GLU A 331 -3.64 -27.37 8.58
CA GLU A 331 -4.85 -27.82 7.90
C GLU A 331 -4.98 -27.16 6.52
N LEU A 332 -4.74 -27.94 5.48
CA LEU A 332 -4.85 -27.52 4.09
C LEU A 332 -6.31 -27.58 3.63
N LEU A 333 -6.73 -26.51 2.95
CA LEU A 333 -8.05 -26.47 2.33
C LEU A 333 -8.10 -27.42 1.12
N PRO A 334 -9.06 -28.35 1.03
CA PRO A 334 -9.10 -29.40 0.01
C PRO A 334 -9.13 -28.89 -1.44
N GLN A 335 -9.59 -27.65 -1.66
CA GLN A 335 -9.80 -27.08 -2.99
C GLN A 335 -8.62 -26.23 -3.48
N THR A 336 -7.82 -25.68 -2.56
CA THR A 336 -6.79 -24.67 -2.87
C THR A 336 -5.39 -25.09 -2.42
N ASP A 337 -5.27 -26.21 -1.69
CA ASP A 337 -4.00 -26.76 -1.19
C ASP A 337 -3.16 -25.68 -0.46
N CYS A 338 -3.82 -24.73 0.22
CA CYS A 338 -3.21 -23.69 1.04
C CYS A 338 -3.88 -23.63 2.41
N THR A 339 -3.20 -23.05 3.39
CA THR A 339 -3.74 -22.92 4.75
C THR A 339 -4.82 -21.84 4.81
N LEU A 340 -5.71 -21.96 5.79
CA LEU A 340 -6.75 -20.97 6.05
C LEU A 340 -6.17 -19.56 6.26
N ARG A 341 -5.05 -19.48 7.00
CA ARG A 341 -4.28 -18.25 7.21
C ARG A 341 -3.77 -17.65 5.90
N GLU A 342 -3.14 -18.45 5.04
CA GLU A 342 -2.62 -17.97 3.76
C GLU A 342 -3.74 -17.44 2.88
N ARG A 343 -4.88 -18.13 2.80
CA ARG A 343 -6.03 -17.68 2.02
C ARG A 343 -6.51 -16.28 2.42
N PHE A 344 -6.65 -16.01 3.72
CA PHE A 344 -7.14 -14.72 4.20
C PHE A 344 -6.11 -13.61 4.10
N LEU A 345 -4.84 -13.90 4.36
CA LEU A 345 -3.77 -12.94 4.13
C LEU A 345 -3.70 -12.53 2.65
N LEU A 346 -3.83 -13.50 1.73
CA LEU A 346 -3.87 -13.21 0.29
C LEU A 346 -5.05 -12.32 -0.08
N GLN A 347 -6.27 -12.68 0.37
CA GLN A 347 -7.47 -11.91 0.07
C GLN A 347 -7.37 -10.47 0.59
N TYR A 348 -6.99 -10.29 1.85
CA TYR A 348 -6.82 -8.96 2.45
C TYR A 348 -5.72 -8.15 1.75
N ALA A 349 -4.56 -8.76 1.46
CA ALA A 349 -3.48 -8.09 0.76
C ALA A 349 -3.85 -7.69 -0.68
N MET A 350 -4.69 -8.48 -1.36
CA MET A 350 -5.24 -8.13 -2.68
C MET A 350 -6.14 -6.89 -2.60
N GLU A 351 -7.02 -6.82 -1.60
CA GLU A 351 -7.93 -5.68 -1.39
C GLU A 351 -7.16 -4.40 -1.04
N ILE A 352 -6.14 -4.47 -0.17
CA ILE A 352 -5.25 -3.34 0.13
C ILE A 352 -4.48 -2.93 -1.13
N GLY A 353 -3.93 -3.90 -1.86
CA GLY A 353 -3.11 -3.68 -3.04
C GLY A 353 -3.86 -3.01 -4.19
N ALA A 354 -5.18 -3.17 -4.26
CA ALA A 354 -6.03 -2.47 -5.22
C ALA A 354 -6.13 -0.96 -4.94
N SER A 355 -5.84 -0.52 -3.72
CA SER A 355 -5.83 0.90 -3.36
C SER A 355 -4.53 1.58 -3.76
N SER A 356 -4.63 2.77 -4.37
CA SER A 356 -3.46 3.54 -4.79
C SER A 356 -2.48 3.76 -3.64
N SER A 357 -1.19 3.58 -3.92
CA SER A 357 -0.04 3.77 -3.00
C SER A 357 0.10 2.78 -1.82
N MET A 358 -0.74 1.73 -1.74
CA MET A 358 -0.70 0.76 -0.64
C MET A 358 0.02 -0.57 -0.97
N TRP A 359 0.60 -0.68 -2.17
CA TRP A 359 1.30 -1.90 -2.63
C TRP A 359 2.39 -2.38 -1.67
N GLN A 360 3.03 -1.47 -0.93
CA GLN A 360 4.10 -1.80 0.03
C GLN A 360 3.57 -2.71 1.15
N PHE A 361 2.37 -2.42 1.65
CA PHE A 361 1.74 -3.27 2.67
C PHE A 361 1.34 -4.62 2.08
N ALA A 362 0.68 -4.61 0.91
CA ALA A 362 0.24 -5.84 0.24
C ALA A 362 1.40 -6.81 0.01
N VAL A 363 2.50 -6.31 -0.55
CA VAL A 363 3.72 -7.07 -0.81
C VAL A 363 4.33 -7.64 0.47
N ARG A 364 4.32 -6.89 1.57
CA ARG A 364 4.79 -7.37 2.87
C ARG A 364 3.90 -8.47 3.46
N TYR A 365 2.58 -8.39 3.30
CA TYR A 365 1.70 -9.49 3.70
C TYR A 365 1.94 -10.75 2.85
N TYR A 366 2.16 -10.59 1.54
CA TYR A 366 2.48 -11.73 0.67
C TYR A 366 3.80 -12.43 1.04
N GLU A 367 4.77 -11.75 1.66
CA GLU A 367 6.00 -12.39 2.16
C GLU A 367 5.71 -13.47 3.23
N TYR A 368 4.55 -13.41 3.89
CA TYR A 368 4.11 -14.39 4.89
C TYR A 368 3.15 -15.46 4.34
N CYS A 369 3.01 -15.53 3.01
CA CYS A 369 2.21 -16.53 2.29
C CYS A 369 3.14 -17.55 1.62
N PRO A 370 3.26 -18.80 2.16
CA PRO A 370 4.30 -19.73 1.74
C PRO A 370 4.14 -20.27 0.31
N LYS A 371 2.91 -20.46 -0.17
CA LYS A 371 2.62 -21.13 -1.45
C LYS A 371 2.40 -20.15 -2.59
N PHE A 372 1.50 -19.20 -2.42
CA PHE A 372 1.08 -18.27 -3.48
C PHE A 372 1.66 -16.86 -3.32
N GLY A 373 2.36 -16.57 -2.22
CA GLY A 373 2.94 -15.26 -1.94
C GLY A 373 3.88 -14.76 -3.03
N ALA A 374 4.81 -15.59 -3.50
CA ALA A 374 5.76 -15.20 -4.54
C ALA A 374 5.07 -14.79 -5.86
N ILE A 375 4.05 -15.54 -6.28
CA ILE A 375 3.28 -15.25 -7.50
C ILE A 375 2.46 -13.98 -7.31
N ALA A 376 1.84 -13.80 -6.14
CA ALA A 376 1.09 -12.60 -5.79
C ALA A 376 1.97 -11.34 -5.78
N ILE A 377 3.20 -11.42 -5.24
CA ILE A 377 4.19 -10.33 -5.27
C ILE A 377 4.52 -9.96 -6.71
N ARG A 378 4.88 -10.95 -7.55
CA ARG A 378 5.18 -10.70 -8.97
C ARG A 378 4.03 -10.00 -9.68
N SER A 379 2.81 -10.51 -9.51
CA SER A 379 1.60 -9.96 -10.14
C SER A 379 1.27 -8.55 -9.64
N ALA A 380 1.41 -8.29 -8.33
CA ALA A 380 1.14 -6.98 -7.76
C ALA A 380 2.15 -5.93 -8.25
N LEU A 381 3.44 -6.25 -8.24
CA LEU A 381 4.49 -5.33 -8.67
C LEU A 381 4.38 -5.00 -10.18
N THR A 382 4.03 -5.98 -11.02
CA THR A 382 3.86 -5.77 -12.46
C THR A 382 2.64 -4.91 -12.81
N ARG A 383 1.57 -4.94 -12.01
CA ARG A 383 0.34 -4.17 -12.29
C ARG A 383 0.37 -2.75 -11.75
N GLU A 384 1.34 -2.41 -10.91
CA GLU A 384 1.40 -1.10 -10.26
C GLU A 384 1.70 0.01 -11.30
N PRO A 385 0.91 1.10 -11.36
CA PRO A 385 1.12 2.15 -12.36
C PRO A 385 2.43 2.92 -12.13
N LEU A 386 3.27 3.08 -13.16
CA LEU A 386 4.65 3.59 -13.07
C LEU A 386 4.78 5.09 -13.42
N GLN A 387 3.90 5.93 -12.88
CA GLN A 387 3.78 7.34 -13.27
C GLN A 387 5.09 8.15 -13.15
N THR A 388 5.91 7.89 -12.13
CA THR A 388 7.12 8.65 -11.80
C THR A 388 8.36 7.76 -11.70
N ASP A 389 9.53 8.34 -11.98
CA ASP A 389 10.82 7.65 -11.82
C ASP A 389 11.06 7.25 -10.36
N TYR A 390 10.71 8.13 -9.41
CA TYR A 390 10.79 7.83 -7.98
C TYR A 390 10.00 6.57 -7.58
N LYS A 391 8.79 6.39 -8.12
CA LYS A 391 7.98 5.19 -7.82
C LYS A 391 8.60 3.93 -8.43
N THR A 392 9.13 4.05 -9.64
CA THR A 392 9.85 2.96 -10.32
C THR A 392 11.07 2.54 -9.52
N GLU A 393 11.89 3.49 -9.05
CA GLU A 393 13.04 3.21 -8.19
C GLU A 393 12.65 2.49 -6.91
N ARG A 394 11.55 2.89 -6.27
CA ARG A 394 11.05 2.21 -5.05
C ARG A 394 10.61 0.78 -5.31
N LEU A 395 10.06 0.47 -6.47
CA LEU A 395 9.68 -0.89 -6.84
C LEU A 395 10.93 -1.74 -7.14
N LEU A 396 11.91 -1.17 -7.84
CA LEU A 396 13.17 -1.85 -8.15
C LEU A 396 14.02 -2.08 -6.90
N SER A 397 14.04 -1.14 -5.96
CA SER A 397 14.75 -1.31 -4.69
C SER A 397 14.18 -2.45 -3.85
N TYR A 398 12.86 -2.68 -3.91
CA TYR A 398 12.23 -3.85 -3.29
C TYR A 398 12.62 -5.16 -4.00
N CYS A 399 12.77 -5.15 -5.32
CA CYS A 399 13.17 -6.33 -6.11
C CYS A 399 14.66 -6.67 -5.95
N HIS A 400 15.48 -5.69 -5.56
CA HIS A 400 16.93 -5.83 -5.48
C HIS A 400 17.35 -6.98 -4.55
N GLY A 401 18.26 -7.83 -5.03
CA GLY A 401 18.76 -9.00 -4.28
C GLY A 401 17.84 -10.22 -4.25
N LYS A 402 16.61 -10.14 -4.78
CA LYS A 402 15.64 -11.25 -4.78
C LYS A 402 15.61 -11.94 -6.15
N GLN A 403 16.28 -13.10 -6.27
CA GLN A 403 16.36 -13.85 -7.54
C GLN A 403 14.98 -14.16 -8.17
N ILE A 404 13.98 -14.48 -7.32
CA ILE A 404 12.60 -14.78 -7.75
C ILE A 404 11.94 -13.59 -8.48
N LEU A 405 12.43 -12.36 -8.26
CA LEU A 405 11.89 -11.13 -8.83
C LEU A 405 12.74 -10.56 -9.99
N ALA A 406 13.78 -11.27 -10.45
CA ALA A 406 14.65 -10.78 -11.53
C ALA A 406 13.87 -10.53 -12.84
N GLU A 407 12.94 -11.42 -13.18
CA GLU A 407 12.06 -11.25 -14.35
C GLU A 407 11.10 -10.06 -14.18
N THR A 408 10.55 -9.90 -12.99
CA THR A 408 9.69 -8.75 -12.65
C THR A 408 10.46 -7.42 -12.72
N GLN A 409 11.72 -7.39 -12.28
CA GLN A 409 12.59 -6.22 -12.41
C GLN A 409 12.77 -5.81 -13.87
N LYS A 410 13.06 -6.79 -14.75
CA LYS A 410 13.14 -6.58 -16.19
C LYS A 410 11.82 -6.04 -16.75
N HIS A 411 10.69 -6.59 -16.32
CA HIS A 411 9.37 -6.14 -16.77
C HIS A 411 9.04 -4.68 -16.33
N ILE A 412 9.35 -4.31 -15.09
CA ILE A 412 9.11 -2.96 -14.56
C ILE A 412 9.96 -1.93 -15.31
N THR A 413 11.25 -2.22 -15.51
CA THR A 413 12.15 -1.31 -16.25
C THR A 413 11.66 -1.07 -17.67
N ILE A 414 11.16 -2.11 -18.36
CA ILE A 414 10.68 -1.92 -19.72
C ILE A 414 9.34 -1.19 -19.80
N GLN A 415 8.40 -1.48 -18.91
CA GLN A 415 7.13 -0.77 -18.87
C GLN A 415 7.36 0.73 -18.64
N ARG A 416 8.27 1.11 -17.73
CA ARG A 416 8.63 2.52 -17.52
C ARG A 416 9.26 3.14 -18.76
N ALA A 417 10.16 2.42 -19.43
CA ALA A 417 10.77 2.90 -20.67
C ALA A 417 9.73 3.14 -21.77
N GLN A 418 8.73 2.27 -21.90
CA GLN A 418 7.62 2.41 -22.85
C GLN A 418 6.74 3.63 -22.53
N GLU A 419 6.46 3.90 -21.25
CA GLU A 419 5.75 5.11 -20.83
C GLU A 419 6.54 6.40 -21.15
N CYS A 420 7.87 6.38 -20.94
CA CYS A 420 8.74 7.50 -21.32
C CYS A 420 8.79 7.70 -22.84
N LYS A 421 8.87 6.61 -23.61
CA LYS A 421 8.83 6.62 -25.07
C LYS A 421 7.52 7.22 -25.59
N ALA A 422 6.38 6.84 -25.03
CA ALA A 422 5.07 7.39 -25.40
C ALA A 422 4.96 8.90 -25.16
N LYS A 423 5.71 9.44 -24.19
CA LYS A 423 5.81 10.89 -23.90
C LYS A 423 6.89 11.60 -24.73
N LYS A 424 7.55 10.91 -25.67
CA LYS A 424 8.71 11.38 -26.44
C LYS A 424 9.91 11.80 -25.59
N ALA A 425 10.01 11.30 -24.36
CA ALA A 425 11.15 11.53 -23.47
C ALA A 425 12.22 10.46 -23.72
N TYR A 426 12.94 10.58 -24.84
CA TYR A 426 13.84 9.55 -25.36
C TYR A 426 15.04 9.26 -24.46
N ALA A 427 15.66 10.29 -23.87
CA ALA A 427 16.76 10.14 -22.92
C ALA A 427 16.38 9.24 -21.72
N SER A 428 15.23 9.52 -21.10
CA SER A 428 14.73 8.72 -19.98
C SER A 428 14.36 7.30 -20.41
N ALA A 429 13.79 7.12 -21.61
CA ALA A 429 13.49 5.79 -22.13
C ALA A 429 14.77 4.95 -22.31
N LEU A 430 15.82 5.52 -22.92
CA LEU A 430 17.12 4.87 -23.08
C LEU A 430 17.74 4.48 -21.72
N HIS A 431 17.72 5.40 -20.75
CA HIS A 431 18.21 5.12 -19.39
C HIS A 431 17.58 3.86 -18.80
N TRP A 432 16.25 3.76 -18.85
CA TRP A 432 15.51 2.65 -18.27
C TRP A 432 15.73 1.33 -19.03
N MET A 433 15.84 1.37 -20.36
CA MET A 433 16.12 0.17 -21.18
C MET A 433 17.54 -0.37 -20.95
N LEU A 434 18.54 0.51 -20.92
CA LEU A 434 19.94 0.13 -20.68
C LEU A 434 20.14 -0.43 -19.28
N ARG A 435 19.52 0.19 -18.27
CA ARG A 435 19.55 -0.32 -16.90
C ARG A 435 18.91 -1.71 -16.76
N GLY A 436 17.87 -2.00 -17.56
CA GLY A 436 17.23 -3.31 -17.62
C GLY A 436 17.95 -4.34 -18.48
N ASN A 437 19.05 -3.94 -19.17
CA ASN A 437 19.77 -4.73 -20.17
C ASN A 437 18.88 -5.23 -21.33
N HIS A 438 17.95 -4.38 -21.80
CA HIS A 438 17.04 -4.66 -22.91
C HIS A 438 17.61 -4.17 -24.25
N LEU A 439 18.71 -4.77 -24.71
CA LEU A 439 19.47 -4.29 -25.88
C LEU A 439 18.64 -4.23 -27.16
N ASP A 440 17.84 -5.26 -27.45
CA ASP A 440 16.98 -5.28 -28.65
C ASP A 440 15.98 -4.12 -28.69
N GLN A 441 15.49 -3.69 -27.52
CA GLN A 441 14.53 -2.58 -27.42
C GLN A 441 15.21 -1.21 -27.52
N VAL A 442 16.48 -1.12 -27.13
CA VAL A 442 17.30 0.07 -27.38
C VAL A 442 17.51 0.25 -28.89
N ASP A 443 17.80 -0.82 -29.62
CA ASP A 443 18.00 -0.73 -31.07
C ASP A 443 16.72 -0.33 -31.82
N ALA A 444 15.57 -0.83 -31.38
CA ALA A 444 14.27 -0.40 -31.90
C ALA A 444 13.98 1.07 -31.57
N LEU A 445 14.28 1.51 -30.34
CA LEU A 445 14.12 2.92 -29.95
C LEU A 445 15.03 3.86 -30.76
N CYS A 446 16.23 3.41 -31.11
CA CYS A 446 17.13 4.14 -31.99
C CYS A 446 16.52 4.38 -33.37
N ASP A 447 15.83 3.38 -33.95
CA ASP A 447 15.10 3.57 -35.21
C ASP A 447 13.94 4.54 -35.05
N ASP A 448 13.19 4.46 -33.95
CA ASP A 448 12.06 5.37 -33.68
C ASP A 448 12.52 6.83 -33.52
N ILE A 449 13.66 7.06 -32.86
CA ILE A 449 14.25 8.40 -32.72
C ILE A 449 14.60 8.98 -34.09
N LEU A 450 15.17 8.16 -34.98
CA LEU A 450 15.51 8.60 -36.33
C LEU A 450 14.26 8.94 -37.15
N LEU A 451 13.22 8.10 -37.09
CA LEU A 451 11.94 8.37 -37.75
C LEU A 451 11.30 9.68 -37.25
N GLU A 452 11.33 9.95 -35.95
CA GLU A 452 10.83 11.21 -35.40
C GLU A 452 11.68 12.42 -35.85
N CYS A 453 13.00 12.25 -36.01
CA CYS A 453 13.86 13.31 -36.54
C CYS A 453 13.49 13.65 -38.00
N ASP A 454 13.21 12.63 -38.81
CA ASP A 454 12.76 12.79 -40.20
C ASP A 454 11.38 13.47 -40.27
N ASP A 455 10.44 13.02 -39.44
CA ASP A 455 9.06 13.58 -39.41
C ASP A 455 9.04 15.04 -38.95
N THR A 456 9.88 15.40 -37.97
CA THR A 456 9.94 16.76 -37.41
C THR A 456 10.92 17.68 -38.14
N ASN A 457 11.74 17.15 -39.06
CA ASN A 457 12.91 17.84 -39.64
C ASN A 457 13.79 18.51 -38.56
N SER A 458 13.92 17.88 -37.40
CA SER A 458 14.68 18.41 -36.27
C SER A 458 15.50 17.32 -35.63
N LEU A 459 16.79 17.60 -35.43
CA LEU A 459 17.70 16.70 -34.73
C LEU A 459 17.53 16.77 -33.20
N THR A 460 16.62 17.58 -32.67
CA THR A 460 16.41 17.76 -31.22
C THR A 460 16.22 16.43 -30.47
N PRO A 461 15.39 15.47 -30.95
CA PRO A 461 15.22 14.17 -30.29
C PRO A 461 16.53 13.38 -30.15
N LEU A 462 17.37 13.43 -31.19
CA LEU A 462 18.70 12.82 -31.19
C LEU A 462 19.65 13.54 -30.23
N HIS A 463 19.61 14.89 -30.19
CA HIS A 463 20.43 15.68 -29.27
C HIS A 463 20.12 15.36 -27.80
N GLU A 464 18.85 15.31 -27.43
CA GLU A 464 18.42 14.99 -26.07
C GLU A 464 18.82 13.56 -25.67
N ALA A 465 18.59 12.59 -26.57
CA ALA A 465 18.94 11.19 -26.35
C ALA A 465 20.44 10.97 -26.12
N VAL A 466 21.29 11.67 -26.88
CA VAL A 466 22.76 11.53 -26.80
C VAL A 466 23.37 12.36 -25.68
N GLN A 467 22.85 13.55 -25.36
CA GLN A 467 23.38 14.36 -24.24
C GLN A 467 23.29 13.61 -22.90
N PHE A 468 22.27 12.78 -22.72
CA PHE A 468 22.16 11.89 -21.56
C PHE A 468 23.26 10.81 -21.52
N MET A 469 23.70 10.34 -22.69
CA MET A 469 24.75 9.32 -22.84
C MET A 469 26.15 9.86 -22.53
N GLU A 470 26.44 11.12 -22.87
CA GLU A 470 27.73 11.77 -22.56
C GLU A 470 28.02 11.79 -21.05
N ALA A 471 26.96 11.86 -20.23
CA ALA A 471 27.07 11.80 -18.77
C ALA A 471 27.24 10.37 -18.21
N HIS A 472 26.96 9.32 -19.00
CA HIS A 472 26.92 7.92 -18.56
C HIS A 472 27.57 6.96 -19.56
N THR A 473 28.84 7.19 -19.89
CA THR A 473 29.60 6.44 -20.89
C THR A 473 29.66 4.92 -20.64
N GLU A 474 29.55 4.47 -19.39
CA GLU A 474 29.53 3.05 -19.01
C GLU A 474 28.33 2.25 -19.56
N LEU A 475 27.26 2.94 -19.95
CA LEU A 475 26.01 2.33 -20.44
C LEU A 475 25.96 2.21 -21.97
N ALA A 476 26.98 2.70 -22.70
CA ALA A 476 27.08 2.69 -24.16
C ALA A 476 27.52 1.33 -24.74
N ARG A 477 26.82 0.25 -24.37
CA ARG A 477 27.12 -1.10 -24.86
C ARG A 477 26.55 -1.42 -26.26
N PRO A 478 25.36 -0.94 -26.67
CA PRO A 478 24.83 -1.23 -28.01
C PRO A 478 25.60 -0.47 -29.09
N GLN A 479 26.04 -1.16 -30.16
CA GLN A 479 26.91 -0.53 -31.17
C GLN A 479 26.13 0.46 -32.05
N LYS A 480 24.84 0.21 -32.32
CA LYS A 480 23.95 1.15 -33.00
C LYS A 480 23.75 2.48 -32.25
N LEU A 481 23.62 2.42 -30.92
CA LEU A 481 23.53 3.63 -30.10
C LEU A 481 24.84 4.40 -30.12
N ALA A 482 25.98 3.71 -30.02
CA ALA A 482 27.30 4.34 -30.17
C ALA A 482 27.46 5.01 -31.54
N TRP A 483 26.96 4.38 -32.61
CA TRP A 483 26.93 4.96 -33.95
C TRP A 483 26.12 6.26 -34.00
N LEU A 484 24.94 6.31 -33.35
CA LEU A 484 24.11 7.52 -33.29
C LEU A 484 24.76 8.68 -32.54
N VAL A 485 25.54 8.39 -31.48
CA VAL A 485 26.34 9.40 -30.78
C VAL A 485 27.32 10.05 -31.76
N TRP A 486 28.04 9.22 -32.52
CA TRP A 486 29.01 9.69 -33.51
C TRP A 486 28.34 10.46 -34.65
N TYR A 487 27.12 10.08 -35.01
CA TYR A 487 26.33 10.77 -36.02
C TYR A 487 25.91 12.16 -35.57
N ARG A 488 25.48 12.33 -34.31
CA ARG A 488 25.19 13.64 -33.73
C ARG A 488 26.42 14.54 -33.71
N GLU A 489 27.56 14.02 -33.25
CA GLU A 489 28.81 14.79 -33.25
C GLU A 489 29.17 15.27 -34.66
N PHE A 490 28.98 14.41 -35.66
CA PHE A 490 29.18 14.78 -37.06
C PHE A 490 28.22 15.88 -37.52
N GLN A 491 26.92 15.79 -37.18
CA GLN A 491 25.94 16.82 -37.54
C GLN A 491 26.22 18.17 -36.89
N LEU A 492 26.65 18.21 -35.62
CA LEU A 492 27.07 19.46 -34.97
C LEU A 492 28.25 20.13 -35.70
N VAL A 493 29.23 19.34 -36.15
CA VAL A 493 30.36 19.85 -36.93
C VAL A 493 29.91 20.34 -38.32
N LEU A 494 28.90 19.71 -38.92
CA LEU A 494 28.30 20.18 -40.18
C LEU A 494 27.57 21.52 -39.99
N ASP A 495 26.81 21.69 -38.91
CA ASP A 495 26.13 22.95 -38.60
C ASP A 495 27.13 24.10 -38.40
N ASP A 496 28.22 23.84 -37.66
CA ASP A 496 29.32 24.80 -37.49
C ASP A 496 29.95 25.18 -38.84
N LEU A 497 30.15 24.19 -39.71
CA LEU A 497 30.72 24.37 -41.04
C LEU A 497 29.78 25.17 -41.95
N GLU A 498 28.47 24.94 -41.89
CA GLU A 498 27.46 25.72 -42.62
C GLU A 498 27.39 27.16 -42.11
N SER A 499 27.42 27.37 -40.80
CA SER A 499 27.49 28.71 -40.18
C SER A 499 28.73 29.48 -40.63
N LEU A 500 29.90 28.86 -40.60
CA LEU A 500 31.15 29.47 -41.09
C LEU A 500 31.10 29.78 -42.59
N ARG A 501 30.48 28.90 -43.40
CA ARG A 501 30.26 29.15 -44.83
C ARG A 501 29.28 30.29 -45.09
N GLN A 502 28.26 30.46 -44.26
CA GLN A 502 27.34 31.59 -44.36
C GLN A 502 28.06 32.89 -44.00
N GLN A 503 28.87 32.91 -42.93
CA GLN A 503 29.70 34.06 -42.57
C GLN A 503 30.70 34.43 -43.68
N LEU A 504 31.26 33.45 -44.38
CA LEU A 504 32.16 33.66 -45.52
C LEU A 504 31.44 34.26 -46.75
N LYS A 505 30.13 34.03 -46.89
CA LYS A 505 29.29 34.60 -47.97
C LYS A 505 28.82 36.03 -47.67
N THR A 506 28.83 36.46 -46.42
CA THR A 506 28.46 37.82 -46.03
C THR A 506 29.64 38.77 -46.30
N ASP A 507 29.49 39.61 -47.32
CA ASP A 507 30.55 40.37 -48.04
C ASP A 507 31.28 41.49 -47.24
N GLU A 508 31.21 41.53 -45.89
CA GLU A 508 31.67 42.67 -45.06
C GLU A 508 33.00 42.46 -44.30
N PHE A 509 33.92 41.59 -44.78
CA PHE A 509 35.18 41.31 -44.06
C PHE A 509 36.45 41.81 -44.79
N LEU A 510 37.36 42.43 -44.02
CA LEU A 510 38.74 42.74 -44.43
C LEU A 510 39.47 41.46 -44.88
N GLU A 511 40.34 41.53 -45.90
CA GLU A 511 41.00 40.34 -46.49
C GLU A 511 41.73 39.44 -45.47
N ASP A 512 42.34 40.00 -44.43
CA ASP A 512 42.99 39.23 -43.35
C ASP A 512 42.00 38.39 -42.53
N LYS A 513 40.78 38.90 -42.30
CA LYS A 513 39.72 38.15 -41.60
C LYS A 513 39.15 37.05 -42.48
N ARG A 514 39.11 37.27 -43.79
CA ARG A 514 38.67 36.27 -44.78
C ARG A 514 39.63 35.09 -44.86
N ALA A 515 40.95 35.34 -44.94
CA ALA A 515 41.96 34.29 -44.91
C ALA A 515 41.92 33.48 -43.60
N GLY A 516 41.71 34.16 -42.46
CA GLY A 516 41.49 33.52 -41.16
C GLY A 516 40.24 32.62 -41.14
N LEU A 517 39.11 33.09 -41.69
CA LEU A 517 37.87 32.31 -41.80
C LEU A 517 38.01 31.10 -42.73
N GLU A 518 38.68 31.25 -43.88
CA GLU A 518 38.94 30.15 -44.82
C GLU A 518 39.80 29.05 -44.17
N SER A 519 40.80 29.42 -43.37
CA SER A 519 41.59 28.45 -42.60
C SER A 519 40.75 27.68 -41.57
N LYS A 520 39.80 28.37 -40.91
CA LYS A 520 38.86 27.75 -39.96
C LYS A 520 37.88 26.82 -40.64
N VAL A 521 37.27 27.23 -41.76
CA VAL A 521 36.38 26.38 -42.57
C VAL A 521 37.11 25.11 -42.96
N ARG A 522 38.36 25.22 -43.41
CA ARG A 522 39.17 24.07 -43.80
C ARG A 522 39.48 23.14 -42.64
N PHE A 523 39.81 23.69 -41.47
CA PHE A 523 40.02 22.91 -40.25
C PHE A 523 38.77 22.13 -39.84
N VAL A 524 37.61 22.79 -39.80
CA VAL A 524 36.33 22.16 -39.45
C VAL A 524 35.93 21.11 -40.50
N SER A 525 36.23 21.35 -41.78
CA SER A 525 35.98 20.39 -42.86
C SER A 525 36.85 19.13 -42.74
N MET A 526 38.11 19.24 -42.26
CA MET A 526 38.95 18.09 -41.93
C MET A 526 38.42 17.31 -40.72
N GLU A 527 37.91 17.99 -39.69
CA GLU A 527 37.30 17.31 -38.53
C GLU A 527 36.00 16.61 -38.92
N ALA A 528 35.17 17.22 -39.77
CA ALA A 528 33.98 16.58 -40.36
C ALA A 528 34.35 15.29 -41.12
N ALA A 529 35.38 15.36 -41.96
CA ALA A 529 35.88 14.22 -42.72
C ALA A 529 36.42 13.09 -41.81
N LYS A 530 37.06 13.43 -40.69
CA LYS A 530 37.53 12.47 -39.68
C LYS A 530 36.35 11.77 -38.99
N ARG A 531 35.36 12.52 -38.50
CA ARG A 531 34.15 11.96 -37.85
C ARG A 531 33.35 11.09 -38.81
N LEU A 532 33.30 11.48 -40.08
CA LEU A 532 32.66 10.68 -41.14
C LEU A 532 33.41 9.37 -41.41
N GLY A 533 34.75 9.38 -41.45
CA GLY A 533 35.56 8.17 -41.57
C GLY A 533 35.34 7.19 -40.41
N CYS A 534 35.14 7.74 -39.21
CA CYS A 534 34.74 7.04 -37.99
C CYS A 534 33.35 6.37 -38.14
N LEU A 535 32.35 7.04 -38.71
CA LEU A 535 31.01 6.45 -38.97
C LEU A 535 31.05 5.26 -39.95
N PHE A 536 31.91 5.34 -40.97
CA PHE A 536 32.07 4.26 -41.96
C PHE A 536 32.81 3.03 -41.44
N SER A 537 33.55 3.17 -40.35
CA SER A 537 34.28 2.06 -39.73
C SER A 537 33.40 1.14 -38.87
N SER A 538 32.18 1.57 -38.54
CA SER A 538 31.23 0.80 -37.74
C SER A 538 30.26 -0.01 -38.60
N THR A 539 29.99 -1.25 -38.20
CA THR A 539 29.19 -2.23 -38.94
C THR A 539 27.69 -2.09 -38.74
N GLU A 540 27.24 -1.38 -37.71
CA GLU A 540 25.82 -1.27 -37.31
C GLU A 540 25.15 0.05 -37.75
N ALA A 541 25.55 0.59 -38.91
CA ALA A 541 24.96 1.82 -39.45
C ALA A 541 23.44 1.67 -39.74
N PRO A 542 22.58 2.54 -39.18
CA PRO A 542 21.14 2.55 -39.47
C PRO A 542 20.87 2.69 -40.97
N LYS A 543 19.93 1.90 -41.49
CA LYS A 543 19.67 1.82 -42.94
C LYS A 543 19.17 3.15 -43.52
N VAL A 544 18.38 3.89 -42.76
CA VAL A 544 17.74 5.15 -43.16
C VAL A 544 18.79 6.23 -43.49
N LEU A 545 19.88 6.28 -42.71
CA LEU A 545 20.89 7.33 -42.82
C LEU A 545 21.98 7.05 -43.87
N ARG A 546 21.99 5.86 -44.49
CA ARG A 546 23.06 5.47 -45.44
C ARG A 546 23.18 6.41 -46.62
N SER A 547 22.06 6.83 -47.21
CA SER A 547 22.07 7.76 -48.34
C SER A 547 22.50 9.16 -47.93
N GLU A 548 22.07 9.63 -46.76
CA GLU A 548 22.40 10.97 -46.26
C GLU A 548 23.89 11.09 -45.96
N VAL A 549 24.46 10.13 -45.22
CA VAL A 549 25.89 10.08 -44.89
C VAL A 549 26.74 10.02 -46.17
N LEU A 550 26.32 9.26 -47.18
CA LEU A 550 27.00 9.22 -48.49
C LEU A 550 26.88 10.54 -49.28
N GLN A 551 25.73 11.23 -49.20
CA GLN A 551 25.60 12.56 -49.82
C GLN A 551 26.52 13.59 -49.17
N GLN A 552 26.67 13.57 -47.84
CA GLN A 552 27.61 14.45 -47.14
C GLN A 552 29.07 14.09 -47.48
N ALA A 553 29.38 12.80 -47.62
CA ALA A 553 30.68 12.35 -48.14
C ALA A 553 30.96 12.92 -49.55
N GLU A 554 29.98 12.86 -50.46
CA GLU A 554 30.10 13.44 -51.81
C GLU A 554 30.38 14.95 -51.76
N ARG A 555 29.72 15.69 -50.84
CA ARG A 555 29.93 17.14 -50.67
C ARG A 555 31.35 17.46 -50.20
N LEU A 556 31.85 16.76 -49.19
CA LEU A 556 33.22 16.98 -48.67
C LEU A 556 34.29 16.53 -49.68
N LEU A 557 34.05 15.47 -50.46
CA LEU A 557 34.98 14.98 -51.50
C LEU A 557 35.11 15.91 -52.71
N LYS A 558 34.19 16.87 -52.88
CA LYS A 558 34.26 17.88 -53.94
C LYS A 558 35.22 19.00 -53.61
N GLU A 559 35.56 19.20 -52.32
CA GLU A 559 36.48 20.24 -51.89
C GLU A 559 37.88 19.99 -52.41
N SER A 560 38.54 21.07 -52.85
CA SER A 560 39.90 21.02 -53.38
C SER A 560 40.77 22.03 -52.62
N PRO A 561 41.91 21.60 -52.07
CA PRO A 561 42.44 20.24 -52.05
C PRO A 561 41.77 19.38 -50.97
N THR A 562 41.90 18.06 -51.10
CA THR A 562 41.21 17.07 -50.23
C THR A 562 41.30 17.38 -48.73
N VAL A 563 40.17 17.20 -48.05
CA VAL A 563 40.00 17.26 -46.58
C VAL A 563 40.07 15.88 -45.92
N PHE A 564 40.09 14.81 -46.71
CA PHE A 564 40.23 13.43 -46.22
C PHE A 564 41.68 12.98 -46.22
N GLY A 565 42.12 12.34 -45.13
CA GLY A 565 43.36 11.55 -45.11
C GLY A 565 43.19 10.20 -45.82
N SER A 566 44.30 9.58 -46.24
CA SER A 566 44.31 8.34 -47.01
C SER A 566 43.56 7.21 -46.29
N ARG A 567 43.74 7.08 -44.97
CA ARG A 567 43.07 6.08 -44.12
C ARG A 567 41.54 6.19 -44.14
N HIS A 568 41.00 7.41 -44.11
CA HIS A 568 39.54 7.63 -44.13
C HIS A 568 38.93 7.29 -45.49
N LEU A 569 39.67 7.55 -46.58
CA LEU A 569 39.25 7.17 -47.93
C LEU A 569 39.21 5.64 -48.11
N TYR A 570 40.17 4.91 -47.53
CA TYR A 570 40.11 3.44 -47.50
C TYR A 570 38.92 2.92 -46.69
N SER A 571 38.60 3.52 -45.54
CA SER A 571 37.39 3.17 -44.77
C SER A 571 36.11 3.39 -45.58
N LEU A 572 36.02 4.50 -46.32
CA LEU A 572 34.89 4.77 -47.22
C LEU A 572 34.79 3.74 -48.35
N MET A 573 35.91 3.37 -48.98
CA MET A 573 35.93 2.30 -49.98
C MET A 573 35.46 0.96 -49.41
N ALA A 574 35.94 0.59 -48.21
CA ALA A 574 35.54 -0.63 -47.54
C ALA A 574 34.03 -0.63 -47.21
N TYR A 575 33.50 0.50 -46.76
CA TYR A 575 32.07 0.67 -46.51
C TYR A 575 31.21 0.51 -47.77
N LEU A 576 31.62 1.11 -48.90
CA LEU A 576 30.93 0.92 -50.19
C LEU A 576 30.93 -0.55 -50.64
N GLN A 577 32.04 -1.25 -50.46
CA GLN A 577 32.13 -2.69 -50.73
C GLN A 577 31.25 -3.53 -49.80
N GLN A 578 31.09 -3.12 -48.55
CA GLN A 578 30.20 -3.78 -47.59
C GLN A 578 28.72 -3.57 -47.99
N LEU A 579 28.36 -2.38 -48.48
CA LEU A 579 27.02 -2.10 -49.01
C LEU A 579 26.70 -2.96 -50.24
N ASP A 580 27.67 -3.19 -51.13
CA ASP A 580 27.47 -4.09 -52.28
C ASP A 580 27.22 -5.55 -51.87
N ARG A 581 27.77 -5.96 -50.74
CA ARG A 581 27.63 -7.31 -50.19
C ARG A 581 26.44 -7.47 -49.27
N SER A 582 25.69 -6.39 -48.99
CA SER A 582 24.59 -6.45 -48.04
C SER A 582 23.36 -7.16 -48.64
N PHE A 583 22.62 -7.87 -47.79
CA PHE A 583 21.40 -8.58 -48.21
C PHE A 583 20.32 -7.64 -48.75
N ASP A 584 20.34 -6.37 -48.36
CA ASP A 584 19.39 -5.33 -48.76
C ASP A 584 19.89 -4.43 -49.91
N HIS A 585 20.99 -4.77 -50.59
CA HIS A 585 21.55 -3.96 -51.68
C HIS A 585 20.50 -3.62 -52.76
N GLN A 586 19.62 -4.55 -53.12
CA GLN A 586 18.57 -4.31 -54.12
C GLN A 586 17.55 -3.25 -53.68
N GLN A 587 17.22 -3.20 -52.38
CA GLN A 587 16.31 -2.20 -51.82
C GLN A 587 16.97 -0.83 -51.72
N PHE A 588 18.28 -0.76 -51.45
CA PHE A 588 19.00 0.50 -51.41
C PHE A 588 19.21 1.11 -52.79
N TYR A 589 19.56 0.27 -53.79
CA TYR A 589 19.84 0.70 -55.16
C TYR A 589 18.62 0.76 -56.08
N SER A 590 17.42 0.35 -55.63
CA SER A 590 16.18 0.49 -56.41
C SER A 590 15.84 1.95 -56.71
N SER A 591 16.24 2.87 -55.83
CA SER A 591 16.23 4.31 -56.11
C SER A 591 17.40 4.64 -57.02
N GLY A 592 17.15 4.91 -58.31
CA GLY A 592 18.19 5.20 -59.30
C GLY A 592 19.17 6.33 -58.91
N SER A 593 18.75 7.23 -58.02
CA SER A 593 19.57 8.27 -57.40
C SER A 593 20.73 7.73 -56.55
N ASN A 594 20.52 6.64 -55.80
CA ASN A 594 21.52 6.07 -54.89
C ASN A 594 22.61 5.32 -55.66
N LYS A 595 22.27 4.69 -56.79
CA LYS A 595 23.26 4.07 -57.68
C LYS A 595 24.17 5.12 -58.30
N GLN A 596 23.60 6.22 -58.80
CA GLN A 596 24.38 7.33 -59.33
C GLN A 596 25.23 8.03 -58.25
N LEU A 597 24.74 8.13 -57.02
CA LEU A 597 25.49 8.67 -55.88
C LEU A 597 26.75 7.84 -55.61
N LYS A 598 26.63 6.51 -55.62
CA LYS A 598 27.77 5.61 -55.47
C LYS A 598 28.82 5.83 -56.57
N ASP A 599 28.41 5.80 -57.83
CA ASP A 599 29.33 5.96 -58.98
C ASP A 599 30.08 7.30 -58.91
N ARG A 600 29.39 8.38 -58.49
CA ARG A 600 30.03 9.69 -58.28
C ARG A 600 31.07 9.64 -57.17
N ILE A 601 30.75 9.05 -56.03
CA ILE A 601 31.69 8.94 -54.90
C ILE A 601 32.92 8.11 -55.31
N GLU A 602 32.75 6.97 -55.99
CA GLU A 602 33.86 6.13 -56.46
C GLU A 602 34.80 6.91 -57.40
N SER A 603 34.26 7.72 -58.31
CA SER A 603 35.06 8.57 -59.19
C SER A 603 35.83 9.68 -58.45
N LEU A 604 35.29 10.17 -57.34
CA LEU A 604 35.91 11.21 -56.52
C LEU A 604 36.99 10.64 -55.58
N ILE A 605 36.85 9.38 -55.14
CA ILE A 605 37.82 8.73 -54.25
C ILE A 605 39.20 8.65 -54.92
N SER A 606 39.29 8.26 -56.19
CA SER A 606 40.59 8.11 -56.88
C SER A 606 41.36 9.43 -56.97
N ARG A 607 40.65 10.54 -57.23
CA ARG A 607 41.23 11.89 -57.24
C ARG A 607 41.72 12.31 -55.85
N ASN A 608 40.84 12.19 -54.84
CA ASN A 608 41.15 12.62 -53.47
C ASN A 608 42.23 11.75 -52.82
N LEU A 609 42.33 10.46 -53.16
CA LEU A 609 43.38 9.57 -52.66
C LEU A 609 44.75 9.98 -53.20
N ALA A 610 44.84 10.33 -54.48
CA ALA A 610 46.07 10.84 -55.07
C ALA A 610 46.50 12.17 -54.41
N GLU A 611 45.57 13.08 -54.17
CA GLU A 611 45.85 14.34 -53.45
C GLU A 611 46.26 14.10 -51.99
N ALA A 612 45.59 13.20 -51.27
CA ALA A 612 45.88 12.89 -49.86
C ALA A 612 47.27 12.27 -49.71
N MET A 613 47.63 11.33 -50.58
CA MET A 613 48.96 10.71 -50.58
C MET A 613 50.07 11.73 -50.89
N LEU A 614 49.82 12.69 -51.78
CA LEU A 614 50.76 13.78 -52.06
C LEU A 614 50.89 14.75 -50.86
N GLN A 615 49.80 15.06 -50.16
CA GLN A 615 49.82 15.87 -48.95
C GLN A 615 50.53 15.17 -47.78
N GLU A 616 50.27 13.89 -47.57
CA GLU A 616 50.92 13.08 -46.53
C GLU A 616 52.42 12.91 -46.81
N ALA A 617 52.82 12.70 -48.08
CA ALA A 617 54.21 12.63 -48.51
C ALA A 617 54.97 13.96 -48.35
N THR A 618 54.30 15.08 -48.61
CA THR A 618 54.90 16.43 -48.43
C THR A 618 54.98 16.84 -46.96
N ALA A 619 54.06 16.38 -46.10
CA ALA A 619 54.13 16.58 -44.65
C ALA A 619 55.22 15.72 -43.99
N SER A 620 55.36 14.45 -44.41
CA SER A 620 56.41 13.54 -43.93
C SER A 620 57.81 13.88 -44.46
N GLY A 621 57.90 14.59 -45.59
CA GLY A 621 59.17 15.05 -46.18
C GLY A 621 59.79 16.31 -45.56
N ARG A 622 59.18 16.94 -44.54
CA ARG A 622 59.72 18.16 -43.87
C ARG A 622 60.30 17.94 -42.47
N SER A 623 60.51 16.71 -42.03
CA SER A 623 61.28 16.41 -40.81
C SER A 623 62.55 15.65 -41.17
N VAL A 624 63.55 16.37 -41.68
CA VAL A 624 64.94 15.96 -41.58
C VAL A 624 65.70 17.15 -41.01
N ASP A 625 65.68 17.25 -39.68
CA ASP A 625 66.72 17.94 -38.92
C ASP A 625 67.15 17.04 -37.77
N LEU A 626 68.48 16.94 -37.62
CA LEU A 626 69.22 15.97 -36.81
C LEU A 626 68.95 16.07 -35.29
N PRO A 627 69.24 14.99 -34.51
CA PRO A 627 68.97 14.95 -33.09
C PRO A 627 70.03 15.71 -32.29
N SER A 628 69.63 16.74 -31.55
CA SER A 628 70.44 17.29 -30.45
C SER A 628 69.67 17.22 -29.13
N ARG A 629 70.16 16.37 -28.23
CA ARG A 629 69.84 16.36 -26.80
C ARG A 629 69.99 17.75 -26.20
N GLN A 630 68.98 18.23 -25.48
CA GLN A 630 69.19 18.88 -24.18
C GLN A 630 67.92 18.84 -23.34
N VAL A 631 68.11 18.44 -22.09
CA VAL A 631 67.17 18.42 -20.98
C VAL A 631 67.23 19.79 -20.31
N THR A 632 66.08 20.45 -20.11
CA THR A 632 65.67 21.07 -18.83
C THR A 632 64.24 21.62 -18.87
N SER A 633 63.66 21.64 -17.67
CA SER A 633 62.26 21.74 -17.24
C SER A 633 61.65 23.16 -17.16
N ALA A 634 60.32 23.16 -16.97
CA ALA A 634 59.44 24.17 -16.34
C ALA A 634 58.82 25.24 -17.28
N LEU A 635 57.56 25.67 -17.21
CA LEU A 635 56.41 25.51 -16.29
C LEU A 635 55.12 25.97 -17.02
N VAL A 636 54.03 25.18 -16.92
CA VAL A 636 52.59 25.51 -16.72
C VAL A 636 51.95 26.72 -17.44
N ALA A 637 50.91 26.43 -18.28
CA ALA A 637 49.51 26.82 -18.05
C ALA A 637 48.53 26.29 -19.14
N GLN A 638 47.50 25.53 -18.72
CA GLN A 638 46.10 25.41 -19.25
C GLN A 638 45.92 25.07 -20.75
N GLN A 639 45.25 23.98 -21.18
CA GLN A 639 43.92 23.45 -20.81
C GLN A 639 43.81 21.99 -21.28
N GLN A 640 43.15 21.13 -20.49
CA GLN A 640 42.93 19.71 -20.76
C GLN A 640 41.79 19.50 -21.78
N TYR A 641 42.04 18.67 -22.80
CA TYR A 641 41.06 17.75 -23.35
C TYR A 641 41.70 16.37 -23.47
N LEU A 642 41.31 15.48 -22.55
CA LEU A 642 41.32 14.02 -22.73
C LEU A 642 40.35 13.75 -23.90
N ILE A 643 40.64 12.89 -24.88
CA ILE A 643 40.67 11.43 -24.78
C ILE A 643 41.55 10.92 -25.92
N ALA A 644 42.56 10.12 -25.58
CA ALA A 644 43.37 9.37 -26.52
C ALA A 644 42.88 7.92 -26.58
N ASP A 645 42.84 7.40 -27.80
CA ASP A 645 42.98 6.00 -28.23
C ASP A 645 42.94 4.91 -27.15
N GLU A 646 41.83 4.19 -27.06
CA GLU A 646 41.85 2.76 -26.73
C GLU A 646 41.03 1.98 -27.75
N THR A 647 41.74 1.21 -28.58
CA THR A 647 41.19 0.15 -29.41
C THR A 647 40.63 -0.95 -28.52
N PHE A 648 39.31 -1.06 -28.48
CA PHE A 648 38.59 -2.12 -27.79
C PHE A 648 38.85 -3.46 -28.49
N THR A 649 39.44 -4.42 -27.78
CA THR A 649 39.50 -5.84 -28.18
C THR A 649 38.35 -6.56 -27.49
N PRO A 650 37.58 -7.42 -28.19
CA PRO A 650 36.52 -8.19 -27.56
C PRO A 650 37.17 -9.33 -26.77
N MET A 651 36.86 -9.41 -25.48
CA MET A 651 37.21 -10.53 -24.63
C MET A 651 36.12 -11.61 -24.77
N GLU A 652 36.52 -12.79 -25.25
CA GLU A 652 35.77 -14.04 -25.10
C GLU A 652 35.93 -14.54 -23.65
N ASP A 653 34.82 -14.58 -22.91
CA ASP A 653 34.33 -15.64 -22.01
C ASP A 653 33.29 -15.08 -21.01
#